data_AF-A0A8S9YHT1-F1
#
_entry.id   AF-A0A8S9YHT1-F1
#
_cell.length_a   1.000
_cell.length_b   1.000
_cell.length_c   1.000
_cell.angle_alpha   90.00
_cell.angle_beta   90.00
_cell.angle_gamma   90.00
#
_symmetry.space_group_name_H-M   'P 1'
#
loop_
_entity.id
_entity.type
_entity.pdbx_description
1 polymer ?
#
loop_
_entity_poly.entity_id
_entity_poly.type
_entity_poly.pdbx_seq_one_letter_code
_entity_poly.pdbx_strand_id
1 'polypeptide(L)'
;MHIPFRRRMLCVLLLCSGFLILQSFHHLKMSASEHGDSYISSLSSAISLNCSFNQKTVSGCFLVETFGPVIPFEDIKTPLELFGSVDLKAKSLHIHQADFNIPPAFPPEHDPIGQFMLFHRSDVEKRQHVKYISADIGVPISDQWDPNGHLYPIQIAQFGLSHFSKWIRLKRLLSNRSLSSRFSLDADLDLTVSTDKVLHSISSESWVPLKSSVGTMFGFVFTASNHSSSLPERLALHIRLHQENSLWRYFLLIGQQWHEGSFVQLLVSIPRMFISTGKLEQKQLVYICSPAPTGGVAHHSDLTLSKDRSTVTFWMPGCAERARNNQSFNRIELARDLLHDLLKGFRFQEGILNDADGLPHIQNLSTALVVVHSVEVYAGVYGPDGGGIVNKLLLGKQPSPSMLIDEASPTLAELLFHECRFMAATRWLLRNQHADGSWRTTVARHLHGRPTVKPGWASAMAQGHGISLMVRVHNCTGNPDYLASAELALHPYTKLVSNGGVLSHVFGQPAFPWYEEYPTEPGNHVLNGFIYSLIGLYDFSQVSLFRNLTLKTEKLWRAGLKTLSVVLPLFDSGSGSFYDLRHVLPPLDRPVLASQDWISTHDGPNRARWSYHALHIQQLRLLAKLDPFYASEWVNTATRWSGYMKGLRSPHN
;
A
#
# COMPACT_ATOMS: atom_id res chain seq x y z
N MET A 1 -28.01 -2.56 -50.36
CA MET A 1 -26.67 -2.07 -49.97
C MET A 1 -26.59 -2.08 -48.46
N HIS A 2 -25.77 -2.98 -47.91
CA HIS A 2 -25.54 -3.12 -46.48
C HIS A 2 -24.88 -1.85 -45.90
N ILE A 3 -25.49 -1.28 -44.86
CA ILE A 3 -24.83 -0.35 -43.94
C ILE A 3 -25.04 -0.91 -42.54
N PRO A 4 -23.96 -1.30 -41.82
CA PRO A 4 -24.07 -2.05 -40.58
C PRO A 4 -24.49 -1.16 -39.41
N PHE A 5 -25.31 -1.78 -38.56
CA PHE A 5 -25.77 -1.33 -37.25
C PHE A 5 -24.56 -1.04 -36.31
N ARG A 6 -23.99 0.16 -36.38
CA ARG A 6 -23.07 0.70 -35.37
C ARG A 6 -23.47 2.13 -35.04
N ARG A 7 -23.53 2.43 -33.73
CA ARG A 7 -23.86 3.73 -33.11
C ARG A 7 -25.36 4.04 -32.97
N ARG A 8 -26.02 3.46 -31.96
CA ARG A 8 -27.08 4.19 -31.24
C ARG A 8 -26.46 4.80 -30.00
N MET A 9 -26.26 6.11 -30.09
CA MET A 9 -25.77 7.01 -29.04
C MET A 9 -26.69 6.97 -27.82
N LEU A 10 -26.11 6.86 -26.64
CA LEU A 10 -26.68 7.41 -25.42
C LEU A 10 -26.32 8.91 -25.42
N CYS A 11 -27.27 9.78 -25.76
CA CYS A 11 -27.12 11.24 -25.64
C CYS A 11 -27.31 11.62 -24.16
N VAL A 12 -26.22 11.98 -23.48
CA VAL A 12 -26.24 12.48 -22.11
C VAL A 12 -25.92 13.97 -22.14
N LEU A 13 -26.89 14.81 -21.79
CA LEU A 13 -26.70 16.23 -21.49
C LEU A 13 -27.58 16.56 -20.27
N LEU A 14 -26.99 17.12 -19.21
CA LEU A 14 -27.73 17.59 -18.04
C LEU A 14 -28.09 19.06 -18.22
N LEU A 15 -29.39 19.37 -18.15
CA LEU A 15 -29.93 20.71 -17.99
C LEU A 15 -30.07 21.02 -16.49
N CYS A 16 -29.09 21.69 -15.90
CA CYS A 16 -29.36 22.58 -14.76
C CYS A 16 -29.40 24.00 -15.32
N SER A 17 -30.58 24.63 -15.28
CA SER A 17 -30.85 26.06 -15.53
C SER A 17 -29.68 26.88 -16.10
N GLY A 18 -29.45 26.79 -17.41
CA GLY A 18 -28.56 27.67 -18.18
C GLY A 18 -27.29 27.03 -18.77
N PHE A 19 -27.30 26.84 -20.10
CA PHE A 19 -26.19 26.69 -21.06
C PHE A 19 -25.77 25.27 -21.56
N LEU A 20 -25.59 25.21 -22.90
CA LEU A 20 -25.20 24.12 -23.83
C LEU A 20 -23.69 23.85 -23.90
N ILE A 21 -23.25 22.63 -24.30
CA ILE A 21 -22.06 22.34 -25.19
C ILE A 21 -22.25 21.02 -26.01
N LEU A 22 -21.68 20.98 -27.24
CA LEU A 22 -21.80 20.08 -28.42
C LEU A 22 -20.88 18.82 -28.52
N GLN A 23 -21.32 17.88 -29.39
CA GLN A 23 -20.68 16.92 -30.34
C GLN A 23 -19.40 16.08 -30.05
N SER A 24 -19.59 14.75 -30.18
CA SER A 24 -18.69 13.70 -30.73
C SER A 24 -17.71 12.97 -29.78
N PHE A 25 -17.92 11.65 -29.68
CA PHE A 25 -17.11 10.68 -28.94
C PHE A 25 -15.73 10.43 -29.55
N HIS A 26 -14.67 10.84 -28.83
CA HIS A 26 -13.50 10.06 -28.40
C HIS A 26 -12.43 11.05 -27.89
N HIS A 27 -11.95 10.86 -26.65
CA HIS A 27 -10.92 11.69 -26.00
C HIS A 27 -11.10 13.22 -26.20
N LEU A 28 -11.96 13.88 -25.41
CA LEU A 28 -12.10 15.34 -25.45
C LEU A 28 -11.89 15.97 -24.07
N LYS A 29 -10.87 16.84 -24.01
CA LYS A 29 -10.78 17.96 -23.07
C LYS A 29 -11.40 19.15 -23.83
N MET A 30 -12.63 19.53 -23.50
CA MET A 30 -13.30 20.65 -24.15
C MET A 30 -12.99 21.94 -23.39
N SER A 31 -12.12 22.79 -23.94
CA SER A 31 -11.95 24.18 -23.50
C SER A 31 -12.83 25.07 -24.38
N ALA A 32 -13.71 25.85 -23.77
CA ALA A 32 -14.41 26.92 -24.48
C ALA A 32 -13.39 27.98 -24.93
N SER A 33 -13.27 28.25 -26.23
CA SER A 33 -12.48 29.39 -26.70
C SER A 33 -13.30 30.67 -26.56
N GLU A 34 -12.70 31.66 -25.91
CA GLU A 34 -13.18 33.04 -25.88
C GLU A 34 -13.03 33.66 -27.27
N HIS A 35 -13.97 33.44 -28.21
CA HIS A 35 -14.22 34.40 -29.27
C HIS A 35 -15.72 34.43 -29.53
N GLY A 36 -16.29 35.60 -29.25
CA GLY A 36 -17.71 35.85 -29.42
C GLY A 36 -18.08 35.80 -30.88
N ASP A 37 -19.00 34.90 -31.21
CA ASP A 37 -19.89 35.10 -32.34
C ASP A 37 -21.32 34.97 -31.86
N SER A 38 -22.02 36.09 -32.01
CA SER A 38 -23.39 36.35 -31.62
C SER A 38 -24.36 35.68 -32.61
N TYR A 39 -24.52 34.36 -32.55
CA TYR A 39 -25.68 33.69 -33.12
C TYR A 39 -26.07 32.49 -32.25
N ILE A 40 -27.38 32.21 -32.19
CA ILE A 40 -28.08 31.19 -31.40
C ILE A 40 -28.70 31.75 -30.11
N SER A 41 -29.67 32.64 -30.32
CA SER A 41 -30.80 32.87 -29.42
C SER A 41 -31.87 31.80 -29.66
N SER A 42 -32.52 31.35 -28.58
CA SER A 42 -33.66 30.42 -28.49
C SER A 42 -33.38 28.90 -28.65
N LEU A 43 -33.36 28.19 -27.52
CA LEU A 43 -33.69 26.77 -27.45
C LEU A 43 -35.18 26.68 -27.07
N SER A 44 -36.07 26.97 -28.03
CA SER A 44 -37.52 27.08 -27.80
C SER A 44 -38.28 25.76 -27.92
N SER A 45 -37.61 24.62 -28.07
CA SER A 45 -38.26 23.34 -28.36
C SER A 45 -37.61 22.17 -27.60
N ALA A 46 -37.62 22.23 -26.27
CA ALA A 46 -37.40 21.07 -25.42
C ALA A 46 -38.76 20.48 -25.01
N ILE A 47 -39.08 19.29 -25.50
CA ILE A 47 -40.32 18.58 -25.16
C ILE A 47 -40.02 17.58 -24.05
N SER A 48 -40.74 17.65 -22.93
CA SER A 48 -40.58 16.64 -21.87
C SER A 48 -41.04 15.26 -22.35
N LEU A 49 -40.24 14.23 -22.05
CA LEU A 49 -40.53 12.84 -22.39
C LEU A 49 -40.77 12.01 -21.13
N ASN A 50 -41.71 11.07 -21.22
CA ASN A 50 -41.84 10.00 -20.24
C ASN A 50 -40.89 8.86 -20.60
N CYS A 51 -39.75 8.79 -19.91
CA CYS A 51 -38.81 7.69 -20.04
C CYS A 51 -39.07 6.57 -19.05
N SER A 52 -38.79 5.34 -19.45
CA SER A 52 -38.62 4.24 -18.51
C SER A 52 -37.32 3.47 -18.80
N PHE A 53 -36.60 3.09 -17.75
CA PHE A 53 -35.39 2.27 -17.82
C PHE A 53 -35.60 1.05 -16.90
N ASN A 54 -35.50 -0.16 -17.45
CA ASN A 54 -35.81 -1.40 -16.73
C ASN A 54 -37.15 -1.35 -15.97
N GLN A 55 -38.21 -0.87 -16.64
CA GLN A 55 -39.57 -0.72 -16.09
C GLN A 55 -39.70 0.28 -14.92
N LYS A 56 -38.67 1.08 -14.62
CA LYS A 56 -38.75 2.21 -13.68
C LYS A 56 -38.85 3.52 -14.45
N THR A 57 -39.78 4.38 -14.06
CA THR A 57 -39.94 5.71 -14.64
C THR A 57 -38.75 6.59 -14.29
N VAL A 58 -38.19 7.28 -15.28
CA VAL A 58 -37.08 8.22 -15.14
C VAL A 58 -37.61 9.63 -15.39
N SER A 59 -37.47 10.52 -14.41
CA SER A 59 -37.87 11.92 -14.51
C SER A 59 -36.80 12.75 -15.25
N GLY A 60 -37.18 13.84 -15.91
CA GLY A 60 -36.19 14.76 -16.49
C GLY A 60 -35.61 14.31 -17.84
N CYS A 61 -36.33 13.47 -18.59
CA CYS A 61 -36.03 13.23 -19.98
C CYS A 61 -36.60 14.33 -20.89
N PHE A 62 -35.85 14.69 -21.92
CA PHE A 62 -36.24 15.73 -22.88
C PHE A 62 -35.94 15.30 -24.30
N LEU A 63 -36.82 15.64 -25.24
CA LEU A 63 -36.52 15.66 -26.66
C LEU A 63 -36.07 17.07 -27.00
N VAL A 64 -34.80 17.20 -27.41
CA VAL A 64 -34.25 18.47 -27.89
C VAL A 64 -34.16 18.38 -29.40
N GLU A 65 -34.84 19.27 -30.13
CA GLU A 65 -34.97 19.18 -31.61
C GLU A 65 -33.63 19.01 -32.34
N THR A 66 -32.55 19.60 -31.82
CA THR A 66 -31.20 19.53 -32.43
C THR A 66 -30.41 18.27 -32.08
N PHE A 67 -30.75 17.55 -31.00
CA PHE A 67 -29.93 16.46 -30.45
C PHE A 67 -30.68 15.13 -30.25
N GLY A 68 -32.01 15.14 -30.39
CA GLY A 68 -32.86 14.00 -30.10
C GLY A 68 -33.13 13.81 -28.59
N PRO A 69 -33.51 12.60 -28.17
CA PRO A 69 -33.81 12.30 -26.77
C PRO A 69 -32.57 12.40 -25.88
N VAL A 70 -32.73 13.02 -24.72
CA VAL A 70 -31.71 13.24 -23.71
C VAL A 70 -32.19 12.65 -22.38
N ILE A 71 -31.31 11.92 -21.70
CA ILE A 71 -31.58 11.25 -20.42
C ILE A 71 -30.60 11.81 -19.37
N PRO A 72 -31.05 12.03 -18.11
CA PRO A 72 -30.15 12.48 -17.05
C PRO A 72 -29.03 11.47 -16.77
N PHE A 73 -27.80 11.98 -16.60
CA PHE A 73 -26.63 11.15 -16.32
C PHE A 73 -26.75 10.39 -15.00
N GLU A 74 -27.24 11.05 -13.95
CA GLU A 74 -27.34 10.45 -12.61
C GLU A 74 -28.26 9.22 -12.59
N ASP A 75 -29.32 9.22 -13.40
CA ASP A 75 -30.28 8.11 -13.48
C ASP A 75 -29.72 6.88 -14.21
N ILE A 76 -28.73 7.06 -15.09
CA ILE A 76 -28.14 5.98 -15.91
C ILE A 76 -26.74 5.57 -15.45
N LYS A 77 -26.07 6.39 -14.64
CA LYS A 77 -24.70 6.17 -14.19
C LYS A 77 -24.55 4.85 -13.42
N THR A 78 -25.41 4.61 -12.43
CA THR A 78 -25.35 3.37 -11.64
C THR A 78 -25.78 2.14 -12.45
N PRO A 79 -26.91 2.14 -13.18
CA PRO A 79 -27.32 0.96 -13.95
C PRO A 79 -26.36 0.56 -15.08
N LEU A 80 -25.61 1.52 -15.64
CA LEU A 80 -24.62 1.26 -16.68
C LEU A 80 -23.18 1.15 -16.15
N GLU A 81 -22.99 1.18 -14.82
CA GLU A 81 -21.69 1.13 -14.15
C GLU A 81 -20.70 2.20 -14.71
N LEU A 82 -21.19 3.41 -14.97
CA LEU A 82 -20.41 4.55 -15.45
C LEU A 82 -19.87 5.38 -14.29
N PHE A 83 -18.77 6.10 -14.54
CA PHE A 83 -18.15 7.02 -13.60
C PHE A 83 -18.05 8.40 -14.22
N GLY A 84 -18.12 9.44 -13.38
CA GLY A 84 -18.14 10.79 -13.91
C GLY A 84 -18.71 11.81 -12.94
N SER A 85 -18.50 13.07 -13.30
CA SER A 85 -19.00 14.23 -12.57
C SER A 85 -19.30 15.36 -13.54
N VAL A 86 -20.25 16.20 -13.15
CA VAL A 86 -20.59 17.44 -13.85
C VAL A 86 -19.85 18.58 -13.17
N ASP A 87 -19.08 19.36 -13.93
CA ASP A 87 -18.55 20.64 -13.46
C ASP A 87 -19.43 21.77 -14.02
N LEU A 88 -20.31 22.30 -13.16
CA LEU A 88 -21.22 23.37 -13.50
C LEU A 88 -20.50 24.71 -13.79
N LYS A 89 -19.33 24.95 -13.18
CA LYS A 89 -18.55 26.18 -13.39
C LYS A 89 -17.83 26.14 -14.72
N ALA A 90 -17.18 25.02 -15.02
CA ALA A 90 -16.51 24.79 -16.30
C ALA A 90 -17.46 24.41 -17.44
N LYS A 91 -18.76 24.22 -17.15
CA LYS A 91 -19.79 23.74 -18.09
C LYS A 91 -19.34 22.45 -18.81
N SER A 92 -18.78 21.51 -18.05
CA SER A 92 -18.20 20.29 -18.61
C SER A 92 -18.72 19.03 -17.92
N LEU A 93 -18.76 17.92 -18.67
CA LEU A 93 -19.15 16.61 -18.19
C LEU A 93 -18.02 15.63 -18.44
N HIS A 94 -17.53 15.01 -17.37
CA HIS A 94 -16.53 13.96 -17.43
C HIS A 94 -17.21 12.61 -17.27
N ILE A 95 -17.10 11.73 -18.27
CA ILE A 95 -17.61 10.36 -18.22
C ILE A 95 -16.46 9.39 -18.51
N HIS A 96 -16.39 8.32 -17.71
CA HIS A 96 -15.42 7.25 -17.79
C HIS A 96 -16.12 5.90 -17.59
N GLN A 97 -15.65 4.86 -18.29
CA GLN A 97 -16.14 3.49 -18.09
C GLN A 97 -15.52 2.82 -16.84
N ALA A 98 -14.35 3.31 -16.42
CA ALA A 98 -13.62 2.81 -15.27
C ALA A 98 -13.33 3.95 -14.28
N ASP A 99 -13.41 3.66 -12.99
CA ASP A 99 -13.02 4.55 -11.88
C ASP A 99 -11.51 4.48 -11.56
N PHE A 100 -10.78 3.69 -12.33
CA PHE A 100 -9.35 3.47 -12.14
C PHE A 100 -8.63 3.67 -13.46
N ASN A 101 -7.49 4.37 -13.43
CA ASN A 101 -6.62 4.52 -14.58
C ASN A 101 -5.47 3.52 -14.50
N ILE A 102 -4.96 3.07 -15.65
CA ILE A 102 -3.69 2.34 -15.69
C ILE A 102 -2.56 3.38 -15.57
N PRO A 103 -1.73 3.37 -14.51
CA PRO A 103 -0.59 4.26 -14.41
C PRO A 103 0.27 4.26 -15.69
N PRO A 104 0.70 5.44 -16.18
CA PRO A 104 1.57 5.52 -17.35
C PRO A 104 2.96 4.98 -17.01
N ALA A 105 3.56 4.35 -18.01
CA ALA A 105 4.90 3.74 -18.02
C ALA A 105 5.05 2.49 -17.12
N PHE A 106 5.29 1.36 -17.78
CA PHE A 106 5.98 0.23 -17.17
C PHE A 106 7.49 0.45 -17.37
N PRO A 107 8.37 0.13 -16.41
CA PRO A 107 9.81 0.10 -16.71
C PRO A 107 10.06 -0.80 -17.94
N PRO A 108 11.01 -0.45 -18.81
CA PRO A 108 11.25 -1.17 -20.07
C PRO A 108 11.56 -2.64 -19.81
N GLU A 109 12.21 -2.98 -18.69
CA GLU A 109 12.54 -4.34 -18.28
C GLU A 109 12.29 -4.53 -16.78
N HIS A 110 12.04 -5.78 -16.36
CA HIS A 110 11.94 -6.15 -14.95
C HIS A 110 13.27 -6.71 -14.47
N ASP A 111 13.82 -6.04 -13.47
CA ASP A 111 15.09 -6.36 -12.83
C ASP A 111 14.81 -7.12 -11.52
N PRO A 112 15.18 -8.41 -11.40
CA PRO A 112 14.99 -9.21 -10.19
C PRO A 112 15.59 -8.60 -8.93
N ILE A 113 16.64 -7.78 -9.07
CA ILE A 113 17.32 -7.10 -7.95
C ILE A 113 17.03 -5.59 -7.90
N GLY A 114 16.20 -5.10 -8.83
CA GLY A 114 15.80 -3.70 -8.97
C GLY A 114 14.43 -3.40 -8.39
N GLN A 115 13.76 -2.38 -8.93
CA GLN A 115 12.39 -2.02 -8.51
C GLN A 115 11.42 -3.17 -8.78
N PHE A 116 10.52 -3.44 -7.84
CA PHE A 116 9.48 -4.45 -8.02
C PHE A 116 8.25 -3.84 -8.70
N MET A 117 8.06 -4.10 -9.99
CA MET A 117 6.96 -3.53 -10.78
C MET A 117 6.82 -2.01 -10.58
N LEU A 118 5.63 -1.53 -10.20
CA LEU A 118 5.33 -0.13 -9.88
C LEU A 118 5.22 0.11 -8.36
N PHE A 119 5.84 -0.73 -7.53
CA PHE A 119 5.71 -0.64 -6.07
C PHE A 119 6.35 0.62 -5.47
N HIS A 120 7.23 1.31 -6.22
CA HIS A 120 7.70 2.64 -5.84
C HIS A 120 6.55 3.67 -5.73
N ARG A 121 5.45 3.48 -6.46
CA ARG A 121 4.22 4.30 -6.38
C ARG A 121 3.22 3.79 -5.35
N SER A 122 3.43 2.60 -4.81
CA SER A 122 2.55 2.04 -3.80
C SER A 122 2.81 2.71 -2.45
N ASP A 123 1.75 3.02 -1.74
CA ASP A 123 1.80 3.44 -0.35
C ASP A 123 0.97 2.43 0.45
N VAL A 124 1.66 1.43 1.02
CA VAL A 124 1.00 0.32 1.69
C VAL A 124 0.41 0.79 3.01
N GLU A 125 1.13 1.61 3.77
CA GLU A 125 0.72 2.15 5.07
C GLU A 125 -0.51 3.06 5.00
N LYS A 126 -0.74 3.73 3.86
CA LYS A 126 -1.96 4.51 3.59
C LYS A 126 -3.24 3.67 3.48
N ARG A 127 -3.14 2.38 3.15
CA ARG A 127 -4.32 1.55 2.86
C ARG A 127 -5.27 1.53 4.05
N GLN A 128 -6.57 1.49 3.77
CA GLN A 128 -7.60 1.48 4.82
C GLN A 128 -7.43 0.27 5.75
N HIS A 129 -7.12 -0.90 5.18
CA HIS A 129 -6.96 -2.15 5.93
C HIS A 129 -5.56 -2.34 6.58
N VAL A 130 -4.77 -1.28 6.67
CA VAL A 130 -3.61 -1.19 7.56
C VAL A 130 -4.06 -0.43 8.78
N LYS A 131 -4.11 -1.09 9.93
CA LYS A 131 -4.55 -0.49 11.19
C LYS A 131 -3.54 0.54 11.69
N TYR A 132 -2.26 0.18 11.71
CA TYR A 132 -1.11 1.05 12.01
C TYR A 132 0.21 0.32 11.68
N ILE A 133 1.34 1.02 11.75
CA ILE A 133 2.67 0.38 11.70
C ILE A 133 3.19 0.19 13.12
N SER A 134 3.45 -1.06 13.53
CA SER A 134 3.96 -1.34 14.88
C SER A 134 5.29 -0.60 15.10
N ALA A 135 5.44 0.06 16.26
CA ALA A 135 6.69 0.70 16.65
C ALA A 135 7.76 -0.30 17.07
N ASP A 136 7.34 -1.46 17.60
CA ASP A 136 8.26 -2.47 18.15
C ASP A 136 8.96 -3.27 17.05
N ILE A 137 8.18 -3.78 16.10
CA ILE A 137 8.66 -4.67 15.03
C ILE A 137 8.77 -3.96 13.67
N GLY A 138 8.24 -2.74 13.54
CA GLY A 138 8.43 -1.89 12.35
C GLY A 138 7.64 -2.31 11.10
N VAL A 139 6.63 -3.17 11.24
CA VAL A 139 5.81 -3.72 10.13
C VAL A 139 4.32 -3.39 10.31
N PRO A 140 3.52 -3.39 9.22
CA PRO A 140 2.09 -3.11 9.28
C PRO A 140 1.31 -4.17 10.06
N ILE A 141 0.35 -3.71 10.86
CA ILE A 141 -0.72 -4.51 11.45
C ILE A 141 -1.96 -4.35 10.58
N SER A 142 -2.51 -5.46 10.08
CA SER A 142 -3.70 -5.47 9.23
C SER A 142 -4.95 -5.70 10.05
N ASP A 143 -6.03 -5.01 9.73
CA ASP A 143 -7.38 -5.29 10.22
C ASP A 143 -8.29 -5.89 9.14
N GLN A 144 -7.71 -6.34 8.00
CA GLN A 144 -8.46 -6.72 6.81
C GLN A 144 -9.51 -7.81 7.05
N TRP A 145 -9.23 -8.75 7.96
CA TRP A 145 -10.11 -9.87 8.29
C TRP A 145 -10.30 -10.08 9.80
N ASP A 146 -9.59 -9.33 10.64
CA ASP A 146 -9.76 -9.33 12.08
C ASP A 146 -9.62 -7.88 12.57
N PRO A 147 -10.69 -7.23 13.07
CA PRO A 147 -10.65 -5.85 13.52
C PRO A 147 -9.70 -5.64 14.72
N ASN A 148 -9.37 -6.69 15.47
CA ASN A 148 -8.38 -6.59 16.55
C ASN A 148 -6.97 -6.34 16.02
N GLY A 149 -6.71 -6.71 14.76
CA GLY A 149 -5.43 -6.53 14.11
C GLY A 149 -4.60 -7.81 14.11
N HIS A 150 -3.95 -8.10 13.00
CA HIS A 150 -3.10 -9.28 12.82
C HIS A 150 -1.95 -8.99 11.87
N LEU A 151 -0.89 -9.79 11.97
CA LEU A 151 0.24 -9.73 11.04
C LEU A 151 -0.10 -10.52 9.78
N TYR A 152 -0.03 -9.85 8.63
CA TYR A 152 -0.41 -10.44 7.35
C TYR A 152 0.80 -10.51 6.39
N PRO A 153 1.35 -11.71 6.10
CA PRO A 153 2.57 -11.86 5.31
C PRO A 153 2.55 -11.14 3.95
N ILE A 154 1.43 -11.16 3.22
CA ILE A 154 1.32 -10.45 1.93
C ILE A 154 1.52 -8.95 2.14
N GLN A 155 0.82 -8.36 3.10
CA GLN A 155 0.89 -6.93 3.35
C GLN A 155 2.29 -6.52 3.81
N ILE A 156 2.94 -7.32 4.66
CA ILE A 156 4.31 -7.07 5.14
C ILE A 156 5.32 -7.17 4.00
N ALA A 157 5.24 -8.19 3.15
CA ALA A 157 6.12 -8.33 2.00
C ALA A 157 5.91 -7.19 0.98
N GLN A 158 4.65 -6.79 0.73
CA GLN A 158 4.35 -5.66 -0.15
C GLN A 158 4.86 -4.32 0.42
N PHE A 159 4.77 -4.14 1.74
CA PHE A 159 5.33 -3.00 2.46
C PHE A 159 6.86 -2.94 2.24
N GLY A 160 7.55 -4.07 2.46
CA GLY A 160 8.99 -4.16 2.20
C GLY A 160 9.37 -3.90 0.74
N LEU A 161 8.68 -4.53 -0.22
CA LEU A 161 8.94 -4.32 -1.66
C LEU A 161 8.70 -2.88 -2.10
N SER A 162 7.68 -2.21 -1.53
CA SER A 162 7.41 -0.81 -1.80
C SER A 162 8.53 0.10 -1.30
N HIS A 163 8.95 -0.05 -0.05
CA HIS A 163 10.04 0.74 0.50
C HIS A 163 11.38 0.44 -0.16
N PHE A 164 11.67 -0.83 -0.49
CA PHE A 164 12.85 -1.18 -1.28
C PHE A 164 12.85 -0.49 -2.65
N SER A 165 11.71 -0.52 -3.34
CA SER A 165 11.57 0.11 -4.67
C SER A 165 11.74 1.63 -4.62
N LYS A 166 11.28 2.29 -3.55
CA LYS A 166 11.54 3.72 -3.31
C LYS A 166 13.01 3.96 -2.99
N TRP A 167 13.60 3.17 -2.08
CA TRP A 167 15.00 3.28 -1.68
C TRP A 167 15.97 3.12 -2.86
N ILE A 168 15.83 2.06 -3.67
CA ILE A 168 16.74 1.82 -4.80
C ILE A 168 16.64 2.94 -5.86
N ARG A 169 15.46 3.53 -6.01
CA ARG A 169 15.25 4.70 -6.88
C ARG A 169 16.00 5.92 -6.34
N LEU A 170 15.86 6.23 -5.05
CA LEU A 170 16.60 7.34 -4.41
C LEU A 170 18.12 7.12 -4.50
N LYS A 171 18.58 5.89 -4.25
CA LYS A 171 20.00 5.52 -4.36
C LYS A 171 20.57 5.73 -5.76
N ARG A 172 19.81 5.38 -6.81
CA ARG A 172 20.19 5.63 -8.22
C ARG A 172 20.25 7.12 -8.57
N LEU A 173 19.32 7.93 -8.03
CA LEU A 173 19.35 9.38 -8.21
C LEU A 173 20.61 10.00 -7.57
N LEU A 174 21.01 9.49 -6.39
CA LEU A 174 22.23 9.91 -5.71
C LEU A 174 23.50 9.53 -6.46
N SER A 175 23.56 8.35 -7.11
CA SER A 175 24.75 7.92 -7.85
C SER A 175 24.96 8.64 -9.18
N ASN A 176 23.90 9.17 -9.80
CA ASN A 176 23.97 9.78 -11.12
C ASN A 176 24.33 11.28 -11.11
N ARG A 177 24.31 11.95 -9.96
CA ARG A 177 24.73 13.36 -9.85
C ARG A 177 26.24 13.43 -9.57
N SER A 178 26.96 14.09 -10.48
CA SER A 178 28.40 14.41 -10.40
C SER A 178 28.84 14.89 -9.00
N LEU A 179 30.03 14.44 -8.58
CA LEU A 179 30.78 14.78 -7.36
C LEU A 179 31.05 16.29 -7.13
N SER A 180 30.45 17.20 -7.89
CA SER A 180 30.84 18.61 -7.99
C SER A 180 29.95 19.62 -7.24
N SER A 181 28.88 19.19 -6.59
CA SER A 181 28.13 20.04 -5.65
C SER A 181 28.19 19.41 -4.26
N ARG A 182 28.76 20.11 -3.29
CA ARG A 182 28.69 19.72 -1.87
C ARG A 182 27.23 19.34 -1.57
N PHE A 183 27.05 18.12 -1.13
CA PHE A 183 25.77 17.64 -0.60
C PHE A 183 25.28 18.67 0.41
N SER A 184 24.13 19.28 0.18
CA SER A 184 23.41 19.91 1.29
C SER A 184 22.66 18.78 1.99
N LEU A 185 23.37 18.10 2.89
CA LEU A 185 22.77 17.38 4.01
C LEU A 185 22.03 18.34 4.95
N ASP A 186 22.08 19.66 4.71
CA ASP A 186 21.48 20.71 5.55
C ASP A 186 19.94 20.78 5.49
N ALA A 187 19.29 19.97 4.64
CA ALA A 187 17.81 19.87 4.64
C ALA A 187 17.28 18.97 5.76
N ASP A 188 18.13 18.08 6.29
CA ASP A 188 17.85 17.35 7.51
C ASP A 188 18.24 18.25 8.68
N LEU A 189 17.29 18.51 9.58
CA LEU A 189 17.66 19.14 10.84
C LEU A 189 18.35 18.06 11.68
N ASP A 190 19.67 18.04 11.64
CA ASP A 190 20.47 17.37 12.68
C ASP A 190 20.20 18.15 13.96
N LEU A 191 19.43 17.54 14.86
CA LEU A 191 18.89 18.20 16.04
C LEU A 191 20.05 18.52 16.98
N THR A 192 20.66 19.68 16.77
CA THR A 192 21.72 20.24 17.60
C THR A 192 21.10 20.59 18.94
N VAL A 193 21.49 19.84 19.96
CA VAL A 193 20.93 19.89 21.30
C VAL A 193 21.29 21.22 21.97
N SER A 194 20.30 22.07 22.22
CA SER A 194 20.41 23.16 23.20
C SER A 194 20.01 22.62 24.57
N THR A 195 20.98 22.34 25.44
CA THR A 195 20.72 21.88 26.81
C THR A 195 20.31 23.04 27.72
N ASP A 196 19.09 23.53 27.60
CA ASP A 196 18.52 24.37 28.66
C ASP A 196 17.92 23.45 29.74
N LYS A 197 18.75 23.18 30.77
CA LYS A 197 18.50 22.35 31.97
C LYS A 197 18.80 20.85 31.83
N VAL A 198 20.08 20.50 31.82
CA VAL A 198 20.55 19.23 32.38
C VAL A 198 20.96 19.50 33.83
N LEU A 199 20.14 19.06 34.78
CA LEU A 199 20.53 19.01 36.19
C LEU A 199 21.41 17.78 36.39
N HIS A 200 22.71 17.99 36.21
CA HIS A 200 23.89 17.22 36.65
C HIS A 200 24.95 17.21 35.56
N SER A 201 26.20 17.39 35.99
CA SER A 201 27.36 17.63 35.14
C SER A 201 27.48 16.55 34.06
N ILE A 202 27.16 16.92 32.82
CA ILE A 202 27.74 16.27 31.65
C ILE A 202 29.23 16.60 31.73
N SER A 203 30.07 15.66 32.14
CA SER A 203 31.51 15.77 31.88
C SER A 203 31.65 15.94 30.37
N SER A 204 32.24 17.06 29.95
CA SER A 204 32.27 17.62 28.59
C SER A 204 33.01 16.77 27.53
N GLU A 205 33.09 15.46 27.71
CA GLU A 205 33.81 14.52 26.84
C GLU A 205 32.88 13.63 25.98
N SER A 206 31.55 13.77 26.06
CA SER A 206 30.61 12.76 25.51
C SER A 206 29.93 13.10 24.17
N TRP A 207 30.35 14.16 23.46
CA TRP A 207 30.25 14.16 22.00
C TRP A 207 31.47 13.42 21.46
N VAL A 208 31.41 12.09 21.45
CA VAL A 208 32.47 11.33 20.77
C VAL A 208 32.05 11.21 19.31
N PRO A 209 32.71 11.90 18.36
CA PRO A 209 32.57 11.57 16.96
C PRO A 209 33.04 10.13 16.80
N LEU A 210 32.10 9.19 16.71
CA LEU A 210 32.42 7.81 16.40
C LEU A 210 32.81 7.80 14.92
N LYS A 211 34.12 7.76 14.65
CA LYS A 211 34.65 7.62 13.30
C LYS A 211 34.18 6.28 12.74
N SER A 212 33.19 6.33 11.86
CA SER A 212 32.78 5.22 11.00
C SER A 212 33.33 5.46 9.60
N SER A 213 33.60 4.38 8.86
CA SER A 213 34.00 4.44 7.44
C SER A 213 32.96 5.10 6.52
N VAL A 214 31.77 5.44 7.04
CA VAL A 214 30.62 6.02 6.31
C VAL A 214 30.30 7.46 6.76
N GLY A 215 31.16 8.09 7.56
CA GLY A 215 31.01 9.48 8.01
C GLY A 215 31.04 9.65 9.53
N THR A 216 31.07 10.90 9.98
CA THR A 216 31.08 11.27 11.40
C THR A 216 29.73 10.88 12.03
N MET A 217 29.71 9.85 12.88
CA MET A 217 28.51 9.54 13.67
C MET A 217 28.49 10.45 14.90
N PHE A 218 27.47 11.30 14.97
CA PHE A 218 27.12 12.02 16.19
C PHE A 218 26.22 11.13 17.03
N GLY A 219 26.82 10.42 17.99
CA GLY A 219 26.09 9.74 19.05
C GLY A 219 26.28 10.48 20.35
N PHE A 220 25.21 10.72 21.10
CA PHE A 220 25.33 11.14 22.49
C PHE A 220 24.95 9.96 23.39
N VAL A 221 25.82 9.67 24.34
CA VAL A 221 25.58 8.71 25.41
C VAL A 221 24.89 9.48 26.53
N PHE A 222 23.71 9.02 26.93
CA PHE A 222 23.03 9.56 28.10
C PHE A 222 22.99 8.47 29.18
N THR A 223 23.69 8.71 30.29
CA THR A 223 23.74 7.79 31.44
C THR A 223 23.05 8.41 32.65
N ALA A 224 22.25 7.61 33.36
CA ALA A 224 21.62 8.00 34.61
C ALA A 224 22.32 7.25 35.75
N SER A 225 23.34 7.86 36.35
CA SER A 225 24.03 7.27 37.51
C SER A 225 23.14 7.36 38.75
N ASN A 226 22.79 6.21 39.31
CA ASN A 226 21.95 6.11 40.51
C ASN A 226 22.79 6.40 41.78
N HIS A 227 23.21 7.64 41.98
CA HIS A 227 23.92 8.09 43.17
C HIS A 227 23.03 8.95 44.07
N SER A 228 21.99 8.32 44.65
CA SER A 228 21.48 8.57 46.01
C SER A 228 20.02 8.15 46.12
N SER A 229 19.69 7.63 47.30
CA SER A 229 18.37 7.18 47.70
C SER A 229 17.39 8.34 47.91
N SER A 230 16.71 8.78 46.85
CA SER A 230 15.37 9.40 46.91
C SER A 230 14.87 9.75 45.52
N LEU A 231 14.07 8.86 44.91
CA LEU A 231 13.55 8.91 43.54
C LEU A 231 14.61 9.10 42.43
N PRO A 232 14.69 8.20 41.44
CA PRO A 232 15.63 8.37 40.33
C PRO A 232 15.34 9.69 39.60
N GLU A 233 16.31 10.61 39.59
CA GLU A 233 16.22 11.85 38.81
C GLU A 233 16.02 11.49 37.33
N ARG A 234 14.98 12.09 36.73
CA ARG A 234 14.56 11.77 35.36
C ARG A 234 15.50 12.43 34.35
N LEU A 235 16.32 11.63 33.67
CA LEU A 235 17.15 12.12 32.56
C LEU A 235 16.30 12.23 31.29
N ALA A 236 16.06 13.46 30.84
CA ALA A 236 15.32 13.76 29.62
C ALA A 236 16.10 14.74 28.74
N LEU A 237 16.24 14.40 27.46
CA LEU A 237 16.71 15.32 26.44
C LEU A 237 15.49 16.01 25.82
N HIS A 238 15.40 17.33 25.97
CA HIS A 238 14.32 18.13 25.40
C HIS A 238 14.85 18.98 24.23
N ILE A 239 14.39 18.72 23.01
CA ILE A 239 14.78 19.47 21.82
C ILE A 239 13.60 20.37 21.40
N ARG A 240 13.80 21.69 21.40
CA ARG A 240 12.84 22.67 20.88
C ARG A 240 13.20 23.07 19.45
N LEU A 241 12.22 23.05 18.58
CA LEU A 241 12.38 23.51 17.20
C LEU A 241 12.02 24.99 17.12
N HIS A 242 13.03 25.86 16.96
CA HIS A 242 12.87 27.32 16.98
C HIS A 242 12.22 27.89 15.70
N GLN A 243 12.08 27.11 14.63
CA GLN A 243 11.42 27.56 13.40
C GLN A 243 9.88 27.39 13.53
N GLU A 244 9.18 28.51 13.71
CA GLU A 244 7.73 28.59 13.56
C GLU A 244 7.35 28.04 12.16
N ASN A 245 6.68 26.88 12.12
CA ASN A 245 6.29 26.14 10.90
C ASN A 245 7.35 25.20 10.27
N SER A 246 8.21 24.56 11.07
CA SER A 246 9.02 23.44 10.55
C SER A 246 8.14 22.22 10.23
N LEU A 247 7.90 21.99 8.94
CA LEU A 247 7.04 20.95 8.39
C LEU A 247 7.85 19.69 8.04
N TRP A 248 7.50 18.55 8.64
CA TRP A 248 8.25 17.29 8.55
C TRP A 248 7.36 16.11 8.18
N ARG A 249 7.95 15.05 7.61
CA ARG A 249 7.24 13.82 7.28
C ARG A 249 7.75 12.62 8.05
N TYR A 250 9.07 12.47 8.06
CA TYR A 250 9.75 11.31 8.61
C TYR A 250 10.41 11.68 9.93
N PHE A 251 10.30 10.79 10.91
CA PHE A 251 11.09 10.82 12.13
C PHE A 251 11.92 9.54 12.19
N LEU A 252 13.24 9.68 12.36
CA LEU A 252 14.14 8.56 12.49
C LEU A 252 14.90 8.65 13.81
N LEU A 253 14.80 7.61 14.64
CA LEU A 253 15.70 7.39 15.77
C LEU A 253 16.32 6.00 15.65
N ILE A 254 17.64 5.94 15.64
CA ILE A 254 18.40 4.69 15.72
C ILE A 254 19.26 4.77 16.97
N GLY A 255 19.15 3.77 17.82
CA GLY A 255 19.85 3.74 19.09
C GLY A 255 20.18 2.32 19.56
N GLN A 256 20.93 2.24 20.65
CA GLN A 256 21.39 1.00 21.26
C GLN A 256 21.26 1.09 22.78
N GLN A 257 21.24 -0.06 23.45
CA GLN A 257 21.15 -0.14 24.92
C GLN A 257 19.92 0.59 25.48
N TRP A 258 18.78 0.50 24.78
CA TRP A 258 17.52 1.02 25.30
C TRP A 258 16.95 0.05 26.33
N HIS A 259 16.38 0.59 27.41
CA HIS A 259 15.84 -0.20 28.52
C HIS A 259 14.33 -0.02 28.67
N GLU A 260 13.72 -0.89 29.48
CA GLU A 260 12.33 -0.75 29.86
C GLU A 260 12.08 0.62 30.52
N GLY A 261 11.00 1.28 30.13
CA GLY A 261 10.67 2.64 30.56
C GLY A 261 11.27 3.76 29.70
N SER A 262 12.24 3.48 28.83
CA SER A 262 12.71 4.48 27.85
C SER A 262 11.61 4.85 26.87
N PHE A 263 11.49 6.12 26.51
CA PHE A 263 10.52 6.57 25.51
C PHE A 263 11.00 7.75 24.68
N VAL A 264 10.34 7.93 23.54
CA VAL A 264 10.44 9.12 22.70
C VAL A 264 9.07 9.74 22.60
N GLN A 265 8.96 11.03 22.84
CA GLN A 265 7.74 11.80 22.71
C GLN A 265 7.94 12.95 21.72
N LEU A 266 6.99 13.13 20.80
CA LEU A 266 6.95 14.26 19.89
C LEU A 266 5.68 15.06 20.14
N LEU A 267 5.85 16.37 20.38
CA LEU A 267 4.75 17.32 20.35
C LEU A 267 4.57 17.82 18.91
N VAL A 268 3.41 17.56 18.32
CA VAL A 268 3.16 17.81 16.90
C VAL A 268 1.83 18.55 16.68
N SER A 269 1.69 19.18 15.53
CA SER A 269 0.40 19.75 15.08
C SER A 269 0.11 19.39 13.63
N ILE A 270 -1.16 19.19 13.34
CA ILE A 270 -1.67 18.97 11.99
C ILE A 270 -1.84 20.34 11.30
N PRO A 271 -1.42 20.51 10.03
CA PRO A 271 -1.58 21.77 9.32
C PRO A 271 -3.04 22.26 9.27
N ARG A 272 -3.23 23.59 9.26
CA ARG A 272 -4.54 24.27 9.28
C ARG A 272 -5.52 23.84 8.20
N MET A 273 -5.08 23.27 7.08
CA MET A 273 -5.96 22.80 5.99
C MET A 273 -6.87 21.63 6.38
N PHE A 274 -6.68 21.03 7.56
CA PHE A 274 -7.42 19.84 8.01
C PHE A 274 -8.37 20.11 9.19
N ILE A 275 -8.42 21.33 9.71
CA ILE A 275 -9.22 21.68 10.90
C ILE A 275 -10.15 22.85 10.53
N SER A 276 -11.47 22.60 10.60
CA SER A 276 -12.50 23.62 10.32
C SER A 276 -12.54 24.78 11.33
N THR A 277 -11.91 24.62 12.51
CA THR A 277 -12.04 25.52 13.66
C THR A 277 -10.88 26.50 13.86
N GLY A 278 -9.91 26.59 12.94
CA GLY A 278 -8.87 27.64 12.91
C GLY A 278 -7.79 27.60 14.01
N LYS A 279 -7.95 26.81 15.08
CA LYS A 279 -6.91 26.57 16.11
C LYS A 279 -6.01 25.38 15.72
N LEU A 280 -4.69 25.57 15.75
CA LEU A 280 -3.74 24.45 15.66
C LEU A 280 -3.84 23.63 16.95
N GLU A 281 -4.45 22.45 16.87
CA GLU A 281 -4.47 21.53 17.99
C GLU A 281 -3.11 20.83 18.09
N GLN A 282 -2.48 20.90 19.26
CA GLN A 282 -1.27 20.15 19.57
C GLN A 282 -1.64 18.72 20.00
N LYS A 283 -0.95 17.75 19.42
CA LYS A 283 -1.09 16.33 19.70
C LYS A 283 0.27 15.75 20.10
N GLN A 284 0.25 14.67 20.87
CA GLN A 284 1.45 13.96 21.29
C GLN A 284 1.52 12.57 20.65
N LEU A 285 2.68 12.24 20.09
CA LEU A 285 3.03 10.89 19.66
C LEU A 285 4.10 10.35 20.61
N VAL A 286 3.81 9.24 21.28
CA VAL A 286 4.72 8.61 22.26
C VAL A 286 5.09 7.21 21.78
N TYR A 287 6.38 6.90 21.73
CA TYR A 287 6.91 5.56 21.45
C TYR A 287 7.66 5.08 22.69
N ILE A 288 7.14 4.06 23.38
CA ILE A 288 7.65 3.64 24.69
C ILE A 288 8.10 2.17 24.72
N CYS A 289 9.29 1.92 25.24
CA CYS A 289 9.81 0.58 25.55
C CYS A 289 9.16 0.04 26.82
N SER A 290 7.92 -0.42 26.69
CA SER A 290 7.12 -0.97 27.79
C SER A 290 6.01 -1.86 27.22
N PRO A 291 5.56 -2.89 27.95
CA PRO A 291 4.29 -3.55 27.63
C PRO A 291 3.12 -2.57 27.75
N ALA A 292 2.07 -2.79 26.95
CA ALA A 292 0.82 -2.05 27.09
C ALA A 292 0.14 -2.36 28.46
N PRO A 293 -0.56 -1.41 29.08
CA PRO A 293 -1.25 -1.62 30.35
C PRO A 293 -2.26 -2.77 30.27
N THR A 294 -2.23 -3.67 31.26
CA THR A 294 -3.10 -4.87 31.33
C THR A 294 -4.51 -4.49 31.79
N GLY A 295 -5.33 -4.05 30.83
CA GLY A 295 -6.74 -3.69 31.04
C GLY A 295 -7.60 -3.97 29.82
N GLY A 296 -7.46 -5.16 29.23
CA GLY A 296 -8.23 -5.62 28.07
C GLY A 296 -7.61 -6.89 27.48
N VAL A 297 -8.44 -7.81 27.01
CA VAL A 297 -8.10 -9.16 26.52
C VAL A 297 -6.87 -9.16 25.60
N ALA A 298 -5.92 -10.06 25.89
CA ALA A 298 -4.72 -10.25 25.10
C ALA A 298 -5.07 -10.68 23.67
N HIS A 299 -5.02 -9.74 22.71
CA HIS A 299 -4.61 -9.93 21.32
C HIS A 299 -4.27 -8.54 20.74
N HIS A 300 -2.98 -8.22 20.65
CA HIS A 300 -2.40 -7.11 19.86
C HIS A 300 -3.03 -5.71 20.00
N SER A 301 -2.86 -5.03 21.14
CA SER A 301 -3.04 -3.56 21.17
C SER A 301 -1.78 -2.84 21.66
N ASP A 302 -0.75 -2.86 20.83
CA ASP A 302 0.49 -2.07 21.00
C ASP A 302 0.28 -0.57 20.72
N LEU A 303 -0.96 -0.09 20.78
CA LEU A 303 -1.38 1.26 20.46
C LEU A 303 -2.54 1.67 21.38
N THR A 304 -2.42 2.80 22.06
CA THR A 304 -3.48 3.38 22.89
C THR A 304 -3.68 4.86 22.60
N LEU A 305 -4.93 5.31 22.70
CA LEU A 305 -5.32 6.72 22.60
C LEU A 305 -5.77 7.19 23.99
N SER A 306 -5.24 8.33 24.46
CA SER A 306 -5.63 8.92 25.74
C SER A 306 -7.11 9.35 25.75
N LYS A 307 -7.71 9.41 26.94
CA LYS A 307 -9.15 9.74 27.11
C LYS A 307 -9.53 11.11 26.54
N ASP A 308 -8.65 12.10 26.69
CA ASP A 308 -8.78 13.45 26.16
C ASP A 308 -8.44 13.54 24.66
N ARG A 309 -8.06 12.42 24.02
CA ARG A 309 -7.63 12.32 22.63
C ARG A 309 -6.51 13.31 22.27
N SER A 310 -5.62 13.62 23.21
CA SER A 310 -4.44 14.47 22.99
C SER A 310 -3.19 13.65 22.66
N THR A 311 -3.13 12.40 23.11
CA THR A 311 -1.91 11.58 23.10
C THR A 311 -2.17 10.20 22.53
N VAL A 312 -1.35 9.79 21.56
CA VAL A 312 -1.28 8.42 21.07
C VAL A 312 0.03 7.80 21.55
N THR A 313 -0.07 6.62 22.15
CA THR A 313 1.07 5.86 22.64
C THR A 313 1.21 4.56 21.87
N PHE A 314 2.37 4.38 21.23
CA PHE A 314 2.81 3.13 20.61
C PHE A 314 3.70 2.38 21.61
N TRP A 315 3.24 1.23 22.06
CA TRP A 315 3.91 0.38 23.02
C TRP A 315 4.89 -0.56 22.30
N MET A 316 6.08 -0.74 22.87
CA MET A 316 7.13 -1.59 22.33
C MET A 316 7.50 -2.70 23.31
N PRO A 317 6.64 -3.73 23.46
CA PRO A 317 6.85 -4.81 24.43
C PRO A 317 8.13 -5.59 24.17
N GLY A 318 8.48 -5.86 22.92
CA GLY A 318 9.71 -6.53 22.53
C GLY A 318 10.96 -5.70 22.85
N CYS A 319 10.90 -4.37 22.79
CA CYS A 319 11.97 -3.51 23.28
C CYS A 319 12.23 -3.74 24.78
N ALA A 320 11.16 -3.79 25.59
CA ALA A 320 11.24 -4.04 27.02
C ALA A 320 11.73 -5.47 27.34
N GLU A 321 11.25 -6.48 26.61
CA GLU A 321 11.68 -7.87 26.79
C GLU A 321 13.16 -8.08 26.48
N ARG A 322 13.65 -7.53 25.35
CA ARG A 322 15.08 -7.59 24.99
C ARG A 322 15.96 -6.91 26.02
N ALA A 323 15.47 -5.82 26.62
CA ALA A 323 16.17 -5.13 27.70
C ALA A 323 16.29 -5.99 28.96
N ARG A 324 15.24 -6.70 29.37
CA ARG A 324 15.25 -7.56 30.56
C ARG A 324 16.19 -8.76 30.43
N ASN A 325 16.33 -9.31 29.22
CA ASN A 325 17.12 -10.51 28.98
C ASN A 325 18.64 -10.26 28.83
N ASN A 326 19.15 -9.07 29.17
CA ASN A 326 20.56 -8.68 29.03
C ASN A 326 21.19 -9.05 27.67
N GLN A 327 20.39 -8.99 26.59
CA GLN A 327 20.95 -9.13 25.26
C GLN A 327 21.85 -7.91 25.02
N SER A 328 23.16 -8.17 24.91
CA SER A 328 24.25 -7.19 24.81
C SER A 328 24.11 -6.17 23.67
N PHE A 329 23.07 -6.30 22.83
CA PHE A 329 22.73 -5.42 21.72
C PHE A 329 21.22 -5.15 21.63
N ASN A 330 20.59 -4.49 22.62
CA ASN A 330 19.21 -4.00 22.44
C ASN A 330 19.20 -2.76 21.54
N ARG A 331 19.11 -2.97 20.23
CA ARG A 331 19.01 -1.91 19.22
C ARG A 331 17.56 -1.48 19.05
N ILE A 332 17.32 -0.17 18.99
CA ILE A 332 16.04 0.44 18.61
C ILE A 332 16.17 1.09 17.23
N GLU A 333 15.16 0.91 16.39
CA GLU A 333 15.04 1.54 15.07
C GLU A 333 13.61 2.07 14.90
N LEU A 334 13.40 3.34 15.23
CA LEU A 334 12.14 4.04 15.03
C LEU A 334 12.21 4.81 13.72
N ALA A 335 11.76 4.21 12.62
CA ALA A 335 11.53 4.89 11.35
C ALA A 335 10.03 5.17 11.20
N ARG A 336 9.59 6.40 11.47
CA ARG A 336 8.16 6.76 11.61
C ARG A 336 7.72 7.73 10.52
N ASP A 337 6.55 7.47 9.96
CA ASP A 337 5.81 8.42 9.13
C ASP A 337 4.82 9.16 10.04
N LEU A 338 5.13 10.41 10.37
CA LEU A 338 4.39 11.17 11.38
C LEU A 338 2.95 11.44 10.96
N LEU A 339 2.68 11.65 9.67
CA LEU A 339 1.31 11.88 9.23
C LEU A 339 0.49 10.59 9.37
N HIS A 340 1.02 9.46 8.92
CA HIS A 340 0.30 8.20 9.03
C HIS A 340 0.09 7.78 10.49
N ASP A 341 1.08 7.99 11.35
CA ASP A 341 0.95 7.72 12.79
C ASP A 341 -0.12 8.61 13.43
N LEU A 342 -0.23 9.88 13.04
CA LEU A 342 -1.33 10.76 13.46
C LEU A 342 -2.69 10.28 12.94
N LEU A 343 -2.80 10.04 11.64
CA LEU A 343 -4.07 9.65 11.00
C LEU A 343 -4.61 8.32 11.53
N LYS A 344 -3.73 7.33 11.72
CA LYS A 344 -4.10 6.01 12.22
C LYS A 344 -4.25 6.00 13.74
N GLY A 345 -3.34 6.65 14.47
CA GLY A 345 -3.34 6.71 15.93
C GLY A 345 -4.58 7.36 16.53
N PHE A 346 -4.96 8.53 15.99
CA PHE A 346 -6.15 9.27 16.44
C PHE A 346 -7.43 8.83 15.71
N ARG A 347 -7.35 7.81 14.85
CA ARG A 347 -8.47 7.28 14.05
C ARG A 347 -9.20 8.35 13.24
N PHE A 348 -8.47 9.35 12.72
CA PHE A 348 -9.07 10.41 11.89
C PHE A 348 -9.76 9.84 10.64
N GLN A 349 -9.35 8.67 10.14
CA GLN A 349 -10.00 7.99 9.02
C GLN A 349 -11.43 7.50 9.32
N GLU A 350 -11.78 7.22 10.58
CA GLU A 350 -13.15 6.82 10.97
C GLU A 350 -14.10 8.04 11.05
N GLY A 351 -13.58 9.23 11.39
CA GLY A 351 -14.37 10.48 11.45
C GLY A 351 -14.62 11.13 10.08
N ILE A 352 -13.68 11.00 9.14
CA ILE A 352 -13.77 11.57 7.78
C ILE A 352 -14.90 10.93 6.94
N LEU A 353 -15.42 9.77 7.34
CA LEU A 353 -16.54 9.11 6.65
C LEU A 353 -17.93 9.58 7.11
N ASN A 354 -18.02 10.36 8.21
CA ASN A 354 -19.29 10.77 8.79
C ASN A 354 -19.69 12.23 8.50
N ASP A 355 -18.77 13.07 8.01
CA ASP A 355 -19.11 14.42 7.56
C ASP A 355 -19.46 14.42 6.08
N ALA A 356 -20.76 14.48 5.80
CA ALA A 356 -21.33 14.56 4.46
C ALA A 356 -21.09 15.91 3.75
N ASP A 357 -20.47 16.89 4.42
CA ASP A 357 -20.23 18.22 3.89
C ASP A 357 -18.73 18.58 3.88
N GLY A 358 -18.09 18.29 2.74
CA GLY A 358 -16.99 19.09 2.20
C GLY A 358 -15.66 19.11 2.97
N LEU A 359 -14.73 18.26 2.55
CA LEU A 359 -13.29 18.58 2.60
C LEU A 359 -12.63 18.32 1.24
N PRO A 360 -11.62 19.12 0.85
CA PRO A 360 -11.03 19.09 -0.48
C PRO A 360 -10.30 17.77 -0.72
N HIS A 361 -10.43 17.27 -1.94
CA HIS A 361 -9.86 16.03 -2.48
C HIS A 361 -8.70 15.40 -1.68
N ILE A 362 -8.86 14.12 -1.34
CA ILE A 362 -7.88 13.15 -0.76
C ILE A 362 -6.48 13.20 -1.43
N GLN A 363 -6.35 13.83 -2.60
CA GLN A 363 -5.09 14.07 -3.29
C GLN A 363 -4.12 14.99 -2.53
N ASN A 364 -4.59 15.91 -1.67
CA ASN A 364 -3.71 16.79 -0.88
C ASN A 364 -3.14 16.15 0.41
N LEU A 365 -3.64 15.00 0.84
CA LEU A 365 -3.17 14.32 2.06
C LEU A 365 -1.86 13.55 1.87
N SER A 366 -1.55 13.08 0.65
CA SER A 366 -0.31 12.32 0.39
C SER A 366 0.96 13.17 0.48
N THR A 367 0.84 14.49 0.43
CA THR A 367 1.96 15.44 0.49
C THR A 367 1.97 16.26 1.77
N ALA A 368 0.98 16.05 2.64
CA ALA A 368 0.87 16.80 3.86
C ALA A 368 2.05 16.49 4.79
N LEU A 369 2.61 17.56 5.33
CA LEU A 369 3.68 17.54 6.31
C LEU A 369 3.10 17.87 7.69
N VAL A 370 3.82 17.53 8.74
CA VAL A 370 3.44 17.67 10.14
C VAL A 370 4.33 18.72 10.79
N VAL A 371 3.75 19.64 11.56
CA VAL A 371 4.56 20.57 12.36
C VAL A 371 5.07 19.81 13.57
N VAL A 372 6.39 19.77 13.77
CA VAL A 372 7.01 19.22 14.99
C VAL A 372 7.44 20.41 15.84
N HIS A 373 7.00 20.46 17.10
CA HIS A 373 7.32 21.53 18.03
C HIS A 373 8.49 21.15 18.93
N SER A 374 8.46 19.92 19.45
CA SER A 374 9.53 19.38 20.28
C SER A 374 9.68 17.87 20.12
N VAL A 375 10.89 17.40 20.38
CA VAL A 375 11.24 15.99 20.54
C VAL A 375 11.82 15.81 21.93
N GLU A 376 11.23 14.93 22.71
CA GLU A 376 11.67 14.55 24.04
C GLU A 376 12.14 13.10 24.01
N VAL A 377 13.36 12.85 24.47
CA VAL A 377 13.93 11.50 24.60
C VAL A 377 14.20 11.23 26.07
N TYR A 378 13.68 10.13 26.58
CA TYR A 378 13.78 9.75 27.98
C TYR A 378 14.49 8.40 28.16
N ALA A 379 15.38 8.38 29.14
CA ALA A 379 16.13 7.19 29.56
C ALA A 379 15.38 6.40 30.63
N GLY A 380 15.08 5.14 30.36
CA GLY A 380 14.56 4.21 31.36
C GLY A 380 15.54 4.00 32.51
N VAL A 381 14.99 3.89 33.73
CA VAL A 381 15.78 3.73 34.97
C VAL A 381 16.21 2.27 35.20
N TYR A 382 15.61 1.30 34.50
CA TYR A 382 15.76 -0.13 34.78
C TYR A 382 16.96 -0.81 34.05
N GLY A 383 17.97 -0.05 33.62
CA GLY A 383 19.20 -0.58 33.02
C GLY A 383 20.36 -0.68 34.03
N PRO A 384 21.35 -1.58 33.84
CA PRO A 384 22.48 -1.75 34.77
C PRO A 384 23.30 -0.48 34.98
N ASP A 385 23.35 0.42 33.99
CA ASP A 385 24.03 1.72 34.08
C ASP A 385 23.06 2.93 34.06
N GLY A 386 21.76 2.69 33.86
CA GLY A 386 20.73 3.70 33.55
C GLY A 386 21.06 4.45 32.24
N GLY A 387 20.19 4.47 31.23
CA GLY A 387 20.53 5.21 29.99
C GLY A 387 20.15 4.58 28.66
N GLY A 388 20.83 5.04 27.62
CA GLY A 388 20.76 4.55 26.25
C GLY A 388 21.70 5.33 25.34
N ILE A 389 21.94 4.79 24.15
CA ILE A 389 22.72 5.45 23.10
C ILE A 389 21.76 5.83 21.98
N VAL A 390 21.77 7.08 21.55
CA VAL A 390 21.14 7.53 20.30
C VAL A 390 22.25 7.73 19.29
N ASN A 391 22.30 6.87 18.26
CA ASN A 391 23.28 6.94 17.19
C ASN A 391 22.86 7.89 16.07
N LYS A 392 21.55 7.99 15.81
CA LYS A 392 20.96 8.90 14.81
C LYS A 392 19.61 9.41 15.31
N LEU A 393 19.38 10.70 15.16
CA LEU A 393 18.10 11.35 15.42
C LEU A 393 17.83 12.38 14.31
N LEU A 394 16.95 12.05 13.37
CA LEU A 394 16.73 12.85 12.16
C LEU A 394 15.25 13.16 11.97
N LEU A 395 14.98 14.37 11.48
CA LEU A 395 13.71 14.74 10.88
C LEU A 395 13.89 14.93 9.38
N GLY A 396 13.05 14.27 8.60
CA GLY A 396 13.10 14.29 7.13
C GLY A 396 11.82 14.80 6.52
N LYS A 397 11.92 15.35 5.31
CA LYS A 397 10.78 15.74 4.47
C LYS A 397 10.67 14.80 3.29
N GLN A 398 9.44 14.53 2.86
CA GLN A 398 9.21 13.95 1.55
C GLN A 398 9.32 15.07 0.50
N PRO A 399 10.06 14.89 -0.59
CA PRO A 399 10.13 15.87 -1.66
C PRO A 399 8.74 16.09 -2.27
N SER A 400 8.41 17.35 -2.60
CA SER A 400 7.11 17.68 -3.21
C SER A 400 6.93 16.90 -4.51
N PRO A 401 5.80 16.18 -4.73
CA PRO A 401 5.54 15.52 -6.00
C PRO A 401 5.30 16.48 -7.17
N SER A 402 5.19 17.79 -6.90
CA SER A 402 5.14 18.84 -7.94
C SER A 402 6.52 19.26 -8.46
N MET A 403 7.60 18.90 -7.77
CA MET A 403 8.94 19.09 -8.31
C MET A 403 9.24 17.96 -9.29
N LEU A 404 9.71 18.32 -10.48
CA LEU A 404 10.30 17.36 -11.39
C LEU A 404 11.38 16.59 -10.60
N ILE A 405 11.35 15.26 -10.68
CA ILE A 405 12.21 14.34 -9.92
C ILE A 405 13.71 14.68 -10.07
N ASP A 406 14.07 15.40 -11.13
CA ASP A 406 15.43 15.85 -11.41
C ASP A 406 15.87 17.08 -10.59
N GLU A 407 14.99 17.74 -9.83
CA GLU A 407 15.32 18.93 -9.02
C GLU A 407 15.30 18.69 -7.50
N ALA A 408 14.53 17.73 -7.00
CA ALA A 408 14.47 17.46 -5.55
C ALA A 408 15.62 16.54 -5.11
N SER A 409 16.55 17.06 -4.31
CA SER A 409 17.61 16.26 -3.69
C SER A 409 17.04 15.40 -2.56
N PRO A 410 17.18 14.06 -2.60
CA PRO A 410 16.66 13.19 -1.55
C PRO A 410 17.42 13.43 -0.24
N THR A 411 16.72 13.39 0.88
CA THR A 411 17.32 13.57 2.21
C THR A 411 17.94 12.27 2.71
N LEU A 412 18.95 12.37 3.61
CA LEU A 412 19.50 11.19 4.27
C LEU A 412 18.43 10.53 5.15
N ALA A 413 17.59 11.34 5.80
CA ALA A 413 16.46 10.86 6.58
C ALA A 413 15.47 10.02 5.74
N GLU A 414 15.10 10.45 4.54
CA GLU A 414 14.21 9.69 3.66
C GLU A 414 14.84 8.37 3.19
N LEU A 415 16.12 8.40 2.80
CA LEU A 415 16.84 7.20 2.37
C LEU A 415 16.87 6.16 3.51
N LEU A 416 17.28 6.58 4.71
CA LEU A 416 17.34 5.71 5.88
C LEU A 416 15.96 5.27 6.35
N PHE A 417 14.93 6.12 6.23
CA PHE A 417 13.56 5.75 6.54
C PHE A 417 13.12 4.54 5.71
N HIS A 418 13.25 4.62 4.38
CA HIS A 418 12.88 3.49 3.51
C HIS A 418 13.74 2.25 3.76
N GLU A 419 15.04 2.43 4.03
CA GLU A 419 15.94 1.33 4.41
C GLU A 419 15.46 0.59 5.65
N CYS A 420 15.20 1.32 6.74
CA CYS A 420 14.70 0.75 7.98
C CYS A 420 13.36 0.02 7.77
N ARG A 421 12.45 0.58 6.96
CA ARG A 421 11.13 -0.04 6.70
C ARG A 421 11.26 -1.38 5.97
N PHE A 422 12.03 -1.46 4.87
CA PHE A 422 12.14 -2.74 4.16
C PHE A 422 12.97 -3.77 4.95
N MET A 423 13.96 -3.33 5.73
CA MET A 423 14.72 -4.22 6.61
C MET A 423 13.87 -4.75 7.75
N ALA A 424 12.95 -3.95 8.31
CA ALA A 424 11.97 -4.42 9.30
C ALA A 424 11.07 -5.52 8.73
N ALA A 425 10.51 -5.32 7.54
CA ALA A 425 9.70 -6.34 6.84
C ALA A 425 10.50 -7.63 6.59
N THR A 426 11.75 -7.51 6.17
CA THR A 426 12.61 -8.65 5.85
C THR A 426 13.00 -9.44 7.11
N ARG A 427 13.40 -8.75 8.19
CA ARG A 427 13.67 -9.40 9.49
C ARG A 427 12.43 -10.10 10.04
N TRP A 428 11.24 -9.49 9.87
CA TRP A 428 9.99 -10.11 10.28
C TRP A 428 9.75 -11.41 9.49
N LEU A 429 9.86 -11.38 8.17
CA LEU A 429 9.68 -12.58 7.33
C LEU A 429 10.69 -13.67 7.69
N LEU A 430 11.96 -13.32 7.91
CA LEU A 430 13.00 -14.28 8.28
C LEU A 430 12.68 -14.98 9.61
N ARG A 431 12.23 -14.22 10.63
CA ARG A 431 11.88 -14.77 11.95
C ARG A 431 10.57 -15.56 11.99
N ASN A 432 9.66 -15.29 11.06
CA ASN A 432 8.31 -15.88 11.04
C ASN A 432 8.12 -16.87 9.88
N GLN A 433 9.21 -17.32 9.25
CA GLN A 433 9.16 -18.40 8.29
C GLN A 433 9.09 -19.75 9.03
N HIS A 434 8.14 -20.59 8.65
CA HIS A 434 8.03 -21.94 9.21
C HIS A 434 9.09 -22.88 8.60
N ALA A 435 9.35 -24.00 9.27
CA ALA A 435 10.31 -25.01 8.82
C ALA A 435 9.99 -25.60 7.43
N ASP A 436 8.73 -25.53 6.99
CA ASP A 436 8.31 -25.94 5.65
C ASP A 436 8.43 -24.82 4.60
N GLY A 437 9.05 -23.69 4.97
CA GLY A 437 9.28 -22.52 4.13
C GLY A 437 8.11 -21.55 4.02
N SER A 438 6.95 -21.88 4.58
CA SER A 438 5.75 -21.05 4.45
C SER A 438 5.74 -19.85 5.42
N TRP A 439 5.20 -18.73 4.96
CA TRP A 439 4.74 -17.65 5.83
C TRP A 439 3.23 -17.78 6.02
N ARG A 440 2.81 -18.10 7.26
CA ARG A 440 1.41 -18.45 7.56
C ARG A 440 0.62 -17.27 8.09
N THR A 441 -0.62 -17.16 7.66
CA THR A 441 -1.58 -16.17 8.17
C THR A 441 -2.32 -16.74 9.36
N THR A 442 -2.38 -16.02 10.48
CA THR A 442 -2.90 -16.51 11.76
C THR A 442 -4.41 -16.32 11.95
N VAL A 443 -5.10 -15.71 10.99
CA VAL A 443 -6.55 -15.48 11.04
C VAL A 443 -7.28 -16.31 9.98
N ALA A 444 -8.55 -16.63 10.24
CA ALA A 444 -9.40 -17.32 9.29
C ALA A 444 -9.75 -16.41 8.10
N ARG A 445 -10.00 -17.01 6.92
CA ARG A 445 -10.49 -16.29 5.75
C ARG A 445 -11.80 -16.87 5.26
N HIS A 446 -12.86 -16.06 5.36
CA HIS A 446 -14.18 -16.37 4.82
C HIS A 446 -14.31 -15.85 3.38
N LEU A 447 -14.64 -16.75 2.46
CA LEU A 447 -14.82 -16.44 1.04
C LEU A 447 -16.25 -16.75 0.67
N HIS A 448 -16.95 -15.77 0.09
CA HIS A 448 -18.36 -15.91 -0.26
C HIS A 448 -18.58 -17.14 -1.15
N GLY A 449 -19.53 -18.00 -0.76
CA GLY A 449 -19.83 -19.23 -1.47
C GLY A 449 -18.75 -20.32 -1.44
N ARG A 450 -17.72 -20.21 -0.58
CA ARG A 450 -16.57 -21.13 -0.54
C ARG A 450 -16.21 -21.57 0.89
N PRO A 451 -15.46 -22.67 1.08
CA PRO A 451 -15.08 -23.13 2.40
C PRO A 451 -14.20 -22.09 3.09
N THR A 452 -14.36 -21.98 4.41
CA THR A 452 -13.51 -21.10 5.21
C THR A 452 -12.10 -21.66 5.24
N VAL A 453 -11.11 -20.83 4.91
CA VAL A 453 -9.71 -21.16 5.09
C VAL A 453 -9.36 -20.97 6.57
N LYS A 454 -8.99 -22.06 7.25
CA LYS A 454 -8.69 -22.06 8.69
C LYS A 454 -7.37 -21.32 8.97
N PRO A 455 -7.21 -20.71 10.17
CA PRO A 455 -5.95 -20.10 10.60
C PRO A 455 -4.72 -20.99 10.39
N GLY A 456 -3.58 -20.36 10.14
CA GLY A 456 -2.31 -21.04 9.88
C GLY A 456 -2.12 -21.40 8.41
N TRP A 457 -2.81 -20.74 7.48
CA TRP A 457 -2.75 -21.06 6.05
C TRP A 457 -1.63 -20.31 5.31
N ALA A 458 -1.08 -20.94 4.27
CA ALA A 458 -0.06 -20.36 3.39
C ALA A 458 -0.71 -19.74 2.13
N SER A 459 -0.07 -18.74 1.53
CA SER A 459 -0.54 -18.11 0.28
C SER A 459 0.57 -18.09 -0.75
N ALA A 460 0.29 -18.53 -1.98
CA ALA A 460 1.25 -18.43 -3.09
C ALA A 460 1.67 -16.98 -3.35
N MET A 461 0.79 -16.02 -3.13
CA MET A 461 1.08 -14.59 -3.26
C MET A 461 1.94 -14.07 -2.10
N ALA A 462 1.80 -14.62 -0.89
CA ALA A 462 2.73 -14.33 0.21
C ALA A 462 4.12 -14.87 -0.11
N GLN A 463 4.19 -16.13 -0.56
CA GLN A 463 5.46 -16.75 -0.95
C GLN A 463 6.15 -15.96 -2.06
N GLY A 464 5.42 -15.61 -3.12
CA GLY A 464 5.96 -14.85 -4.25
C GLY A 464 6.55 -13.49 -3.85
N HIS A 465 5.79 -12.67 -3.11
CA HIS A 465 6.31 -11.39 -2.64
C HIS A 465 7.47 -11.54 -1.66
N GLY A 466 7.40 -12.52 -0.75
CA GLY A 466 8.46 -12.79 0.22
C GLY A 466 9.76 -13.16 -0.48
N ILE A 467 9.71 -14.09 -1.45
CA ILE A 467 10.85 -14.46 -2.29
C ILE A 467 11.43 -13.25 -3.01
N SER A 468 10.60 -12.46 -3.70
CA SER A 468 11.02 -11.26 -4.41
C SER A 468 11.70 -10.23 -3.50
N LEU A 469 11.24 -10.07 -2.25
CA LEU A 469 11.86 -9.17 -1.29
C LEU A 469 13.21 -9.71 -0.80
N MET A 470 13.24 -10.99 -0.41
CA MET A 470 14.43 -11.64 0.12
C MET A 470 15.59 -11.63 -0.90
N VAL A 471 15.31 -11.91 -2.17
CA VAL A 471 16.30 -11.84 -3.26
C VAL A 471 16.91 -10.43 -3.39
N ARG A 472 16.06 -9.40 -3.34
CA ARG A 472 16.49 -7.99 -3.42
C ARG A 472 17.35 -7.58 -2.24
N VAL A 473 16.97 -7.99 -1.03
CA VAL A 473 17.71 -7.66 0.19
C VAL A 473 19.00 -8.45 0.30
N HIS A 474 19.02 -9.72 -0.12
CA HIS A 474 20.26 -10.47 -0.27
C HIS A 474 21.25 -9.72 -1.16
N ASN A 475 20.81 -9.28 -2.35
CA ASN A 475 21.67 -8.58 -3.29
C ASN A 475 22.25 -7.27 -2.74
N CYS A 476 21.47 -6.48 -1.98
CA CYS A 476 21.97 -5.20 -1.46
C CYS A 476 22.76 -5.31 -0.14
N THR A 477 22.57 -6.37 0.64
CA THR A 477 23.24 -6.57 1.94
C THR A 477 24.39 -7.57 1.90
N GLY A 478 24.40 -8.47 0.91
CA GLY A 478 25.31 -9.61 0.85
C GLY A 478 25.02 -10.71 1.89
N ASN A 479 23.97 -10.58 2.72
CA ASN A 479 23.67 -11.58 3.75
C ASN A 479 23.04 -12.85 3.12
N PRO A 480 23.66 -14.03 3.24
CA PRO A 480 23.17 -15.27 2.64
C PRO A 480 21.86 -15.79 3.27
N ASP A 481 21.52 -15.42 4.50
CA ASP A 481 20.32 -15.88 5.21
C ASP A 481 19.04 -15.54 4.45
N TYR A 482 19.02 -14.38 3.77
CA TYR A 482 17.87 -13.96 2.98
C TYR A 482 17.68 -14.83 1.74
N LEU A 483 18.76 -15.18 1.03
CA LEU A 483 18.65 -16.08 -0.12
C LEU A 483 18.26 -17.50 0.32
N ALA A 484 18.78 -17.97 1.45
CA ALA A 484 18.38 -19.26 2.04
C ALA A 484 16.89 -19.27 2.43
N SER A 485 16.38 -18.17 3.01
CA SER A 485 14.95 -18.01 3.30
C SER A 485 14.10 -18.01 2.02
N ALA A 486 14.57 -17.34 0.96
CA ALA A 486 13.91 -17.36 -0.34
C ALA A 486 13.87 -18.76 -0.96
N GLU A 487 14.94 -19.55 -0.80
CA GLU A 487 14.99 -20.95 -1.25
C GLU A 487 13.99 -21.82 -0.49
N LEU A 488 13.96 -21.72 0.84
CA LEU A 488 13.00 -22.46 1.66
C LEU A 488 11.56 -22.13 1.26
N ALA A 489 11.29 -20.87 0.92
CA ALA A 489 9.96 -20.40 0.49
C ALA A 489 9.45 -21.02 -0.81
N LEU A 490 10.28 -21.77 -1.55
CA LEU A 490 9.87 -22.56 -2.73
C LEU A 490 9.14 -23.85 -2.36
N HIS A 491 9.37 -24.40 -1.16
CA HIS A 491 8.81 -25.69 -0.74
C HIS A 491 7.27 -25.77 -0.86
N PRO A 492 6.49 -24.75 -0.42
CA PRO A 492 5.03 -24.79 -0.51
C PRO A 492 4.48 -24.96 -1.93
N TYR A 493 5.21 -24.56 -2.97
CA TYR A 493 4.77 -24.68 -4.38
C TYR A 493 4.72 -26.13 -4.89
N THR A 494 5.37 -27.06 -4.17
CA THR A 494 5.38 -28.48 -4.51
C THR A 494 4.42 -29.31 -3.66
N LYS A 495 3.77 -28.68 -2.68
CA LYS A 495 2.85 -29.34 -1.74
C LYS A 495 1.42 -28.95 -2.05
N LEU A 496 0.54 -29.95 -2.13
CA LEU A 496 -0.89 -29.75 -2.28
C LEU A 496 -1.47 -28.89 -1.15
N VAL A 497 -2.54 -28.15 -1.43
CA VAL A 497 -3.31 -27.39 -0.43
C VAL A 497 -3.72 -28.26 0.76
N SER A 498 -4.25 -29.45 0.52
CA SER A 498 -4.61 -30.46 1.53
C SER A 498 -3.46 -30.85 2.45
N ASN A 499 -2.21 -30.74 1.97
CA ASN A 499 -0.99 -31.05 2.72
C ASN A 499 -0.30 -29.78 3.25
N GLY A 500 -1.04 -28.67 3.37
CA GLY A 500 -0.58 -27.41 3.93
C GLY A 500 0.33 -26.58 3.01
N GLY A 501 0.40 -26.94 1.71
CA GLY A 501 1.10 -26.17 0.69
C GLY A 501 0.18 -25.19 -0.03
N VAL A 502 0.58 -24.78 -1.24
CA VAL A 502 -0.17 -23.82 -2.08
C VAL A 502 -0.53 -24.36 -3.46
N LEU A 503 -0.17 -25.60 -3.78
CA LEU A 503 -0.46 -26.23 -5.07
C LEU A 503 -1.90 -26.77 -5.10
N SER A 504 -2.65 -26.36 -6.12
CA SER A 504 -3.89 -26.98 -6.57
C SER A 504 -3.79 -27.33 -8.06
N HIS A 505 -4.85 -27.87 -8.64
CA HIS A 505 -4.91 -28.20 -10.05
C HIS A 505 -6.22 -27.69 -10.65
N VAL A 506 -6.12 -26.94 -11.74
CA VAL A 506 -7.31 -26.42 -12.42
C VAL A 506 -8.12 -27.61 -12.95
N PHE A 507 -9.41 -27.66 -12.58
CA PHE A 507 -10.31 -28.79 -12.87
C PHE A 507 -9.78 -30.16 -12.42
N GLY A 508 -8.94 -30.20 -11.38
CA GLY A 508 -8.33 -31.44 -10.90
C GLY A 508 -7.33 -32.08 -11.86
N GLN A 509 -6.90 -31.37 -12.91
CA GLN A 509 -5.99 -31.91 -13.92
C GLN A 509 -4.53 -31.66 -13.55
N PRO A 510 -3.70 -32.71 -13.34
CA PRO A 510 -2.28 -32.55 -12.98
C PRO A 510 -1.45 -31.76 -13.99
N ALA A 511 -1.89 -31.70 -15.26
CA ALA A 511 -1.23 -30.93 -16.31
C ALA A 511 -1.36 -29.41 -16.14
N PHE A 512 -2.26 -28.94 -15.28
CA PHE A 512 -2.58 -27.53 -15.05
C PHE A 512 -2.39 -27.15 -13.57
N PRO A 513 -1.14 -27.18 -13.05
CA PRO A 513 -0.86 -26.76 -11.68
C PRO A 513 -1.19 -25.28 -11.47
N TRP A 514 -1.81 -24.99 -10.34
CA TRP A 514 -2.11 -23.63 -9.92
C TRP A 514 -1.57 -23.36 -8.51
N TYR A 515 -1.06 -22.16 -8.29
CA TYR A 515 -0.53 -21.73 -6.99
C TYR A 515 -1.55 -20.79 -6.34
N GLU A 516 -2.25 -21.28 -5.32
CA GLU A 516 -3.41 -20.62 -4.72
C GLU A 516 -3.04 -19.39 -3.87
N GLU A 517 -3.68 -18.25 -4.15
CA GLU A 517 -3.66 -17.10 -3.23
C GLU A 517 -4.35 -17.45 -1.91
N TYR A 518 -5.51 -18.11 -2.01
CA TYR A 518 -6.28 -18.62 -0.89
C TYR A 518 -6.40 -20.14 -1.02
N PRO A 519 -5.75 -20.93 -0.16
CA PRO A 519 -5.65 -22.38 -0.27
C PRO A 519 -6.99 -23.03 0.11
N THR A 520 -7.93 -23.00 -0.83
CA THR A 520 -9.26 -23.60 -0.73
C THR A 520 -9.29 -24.94 -1.48
N GLU A 521 -10.15 -25.85 -1.06
CA GLU A 521 -10.43 -27.09 -1.79
C GLU A 521 -11.93 -27.22 -2.02
N PRO A 522 -12.39 -27.31 -3.29
CA PRO A 522 -11.65 -27.05 -4.53
C PRO A 522 -11.11 -25.61 -4.61
N GLY A 523 -9.98 -25.44 -5.30
CA GLY A 523 -9.26 -24.17 -5.44
C GLY A 523 -10.08 -23.05 -6.08
N ASN A 524 -9.87 -21.79 -5.66
CA ASN A 524 -10.56 -20.63 -6.25
C ASN A 524 -9.92 -20.17 -7.56
N HIS A 525 -8.60 -20.39 -7.68
CA HIS A 525 -7.80 -19.95 -8.81
C HIS A 525 -7.84 -18.42 -9.02
N VAL A 526 -7.42 -17.66 -7.98
CA VAL A 526 -7.36 -16.18 -8.05
C VAL A 526 -6.21 -15.72 -8.95
N LEU A 527 -6.52 -14.91 -9.97
CA LEU A 527 -5.58 -14.57 -11.05
C LEU A 527 -4.37 -13.77 -10.58
N ASN A 528 -4.60 -12.65 -9.87
CA ASN A 528 -3.50 -11.75 -9.50
C ASN A 528 -2.48 -12.43 -8.60
N GLY A 529 -2.94 -13.23 -7.63
CA GLY A 529 -2.07 -13.88 -6.66
C GLY A 529 -1.23 -14.98 -7.29
N PHE A 530 -1.82 -15.72 -8.23
CA PHE A 530 -1.08 -16.68 -9.04
C PHE A 530 0.03 -15.99 -9.83
N ILE A 531 -0.26 -14.91 -10.56
CA ILE A 531 0.78 -14.22 -11.34
C ILE A 531 1.89 -13.64 -10.44
N TYR A 532 1.55 -13.05 -9.29
CA TYR A 532 2.57 -12.60 -8.33
C TYR A 532 3.46 -13.74 -7.82
N SER A 533 2.88 -14.92 -7.61
CA SER A 533 3.65 -16.11 -7.24
C SER A 533 4.65 -16.51 -8.32
N LEU A 534 4.30 -16.37 -9.61
CA LEU A 534 5.20 -16.64 -10.75
C LEU A 534 6.33 -15.62 -10.84
N ILE A 535 6.08 -14.35 -10.53
CA ILE A 535 7.12 -13.32 -10.49
C ILE A 535 8.16 -13.64 -9.42
N GLY A 536 7.74 -14.12 -8.24
CA GLY A 536 8.68 -14.57 -7.20
C GLY A 536 9.54 -15.76 -7.64
N LEU A 537 8.93 -16.77 -8.29
CA LEU A 537 9.68 -17.89 -8.86
C LEU A 537 10.68 -17.43 -9.92
N TYR A 538 10.27 -16.51 -10.80
CA TYR A 538 11.17 -15.89 -11.78
C TYR A 538 12.34 -15.20 -11.07
N ASP A 539 12.07 -14.29 -10.14
CA ASP A 539 13.10 -13.52 -9.42
C ASP A 539 14.16 -14.44 -8.79
N PHE A 540 13.72 -15.51 -8.11
CA PHE A 540 14.63 -16.47 -7.51
C PHE A 540 15.46 -17.22 -8.56
N SER A 541 14.83 -17.67 -9.65
CA SER A 541 15.53 -18.41 -10.70
C SER A 541 16.67 -17.59 -11.33
N GLN A 542 16.51 -16.26 -11.41
CA GLN A 542 17.50 -15.37 -12.02
C GLN A 542 18.71 -15.08 -11.12
N VAL A 543 18.58 -15.25 -9.80
CA VAL A 543 19.66 -14.93 -8.84
C VAL A 543 20.27 -16.15 -8.16
N SER A 544 19.66 -17.32 -8.29
CA SER A 544 20.12 -18.53 -7.61
C SER A 544 21.53 -18.90 -8.06
N LEU A 545 22.41 -19.20 -7.09
CA LEU A 545 23.80 -19.57 -7.34
C LEU A 545 23.96 -21.04 -7.78
N PHE A 546 22.92 -21.86 -7.60
CA PHE A 546 22.98 -23.30 -7.85
C PHE A 546 22.12 -23.71 -9.04
N ARG A 547 22.77 -24.20 -10.11
CA ARG A 547 22.10 -24.61 -11.35
C ARG A 547 20.93 -25.59 -11.13
N ASN A 548 21.09 -26.56 -10.24
CA ASN A 548 20.02 -27.53 -9.95
C ASN A 548 18.78 -26.87 -9.34
N LEU A 549 18.98 -25.85 -8.50
CA LEU A 549 17.89 -25.11 -7.88
C LEU A 549 17.23 -24.16 -8.88
N THR A 550 18.04 -23.46 -9.71
CA THR A 550 17.54 -22.68 -10.85
C THR A 550 16.61 -23.52 -11.73
N LEU A 551 17.05 -24.71 -12.15
CA LEU A 551 16.25 -25.60 -13.01
C LEU A 551 14.96 -26.08 -12.33
N LYS A 552 14.99 -26.38 -11.02
CA LYS A 552 13.79 -26.74 -10.25
C LYS A 552 12.78 -25.59 -10.19
N THR A 553 13.24 -24.38 -9.90
CA THR A 553 12.40 -23.19 -9.82
C THR A 553 11.85 -22.80 -11.19
N GLU A 554 12.68 -22.85 -12.24
CA GLU A 554 12.24 -22.63 -13.62
C GLU A 554 11.17 -23.64 -14.05
N LYS A 555 11.27 -24.91 -13.61
CA LYS A 555 10.24 -25.91 -13.89
C LYS A 555 8.89 -25.51 -13.29
N LEU A 556 8.87 -25.04 -12.03
CA LEU A 556 7.66 -24.53 -11.40
C LEU A 556 7.12 -23.30 -12.13
N TRP A 557 8.00 -22.37 -12.48
CA TRP A 557 7.64 -21.15 -13.20
C TRP A 557 7.02 -21.47 -14.57
N ARG A 558 7.70 -22.27 -15.40
CA ARG A 558 7.23 -22.67 -16.74
C ARG A 558 5.93 -23.47 -16.70
N ALA A 559 5.76 -24.36 -15.72
CA ALA A 559 4.51 -25.10 -15.53
C ALA A 559 3.34 -24.14 -15.21
N GLY A 560 3.61 -23.11 -14.39
CA GLY A 560 2.64 -22.06 -14.09
C GLY A 560 2.30 -21.19 -15.31
N LEU A 561 3.30 -20.79 -16.10
CA LEU A 561 3.07 -20.02 -17.34
C LEU A 561 2.24 -20.80 -18.37
N LYS A 562 2.56 -22.08 -18.58
CA LYS A 562 1.78 -22.97 -19.44
C LYS A 562 0.34 -23.09 -18.97
N THR A 563 0.13 -23.20 -17.65
CA THR A 563 -1.23 -23.24 -17.10
C THR A 563 -1.94 -21.92 -17.38
N LEU A 564 -1.29 -20.79 -17.10
CA LEU A 564 -1.84 -19.46 -17.33
C LEU A 564 -2.28 -19.27 -18.78
N SER A 565 -1.42 -19.59 -19.76
CA SER A 565 -1.76 -19.41 -21.19
C SER A 565 -2.99 -20.21 -21.61
N VAL A 566 -3.19 -21.40 -21.04
CA VAL A 566 -4.37 -22.23 -21.38
C VAL A 566 -5.65 -21.70 -20.73
N VAL A 567 -5.58 -21.24 -19.49
CA VAL A 567 -6.78 -20.88 -18.71
C VAL A 567 -7.10 -19.38 -18.73
N LEU A 568 -6.18 -18.52 -19.18
CA LEU A 568 -6.37 -17.06 -19.23
C LEU A 568 -7.66 -16.63 -19.94
N PRO A 569 -8.10 -17.28 -21.05
CA PRO A 569 -9.38 -16.96 -21.69
C PRO A 569 -10.59 -17.09 -20.75
N LEU A 570 -10.55 -17.98 -19.75
CA LEU A 570 -11.63 -18.15 -18.76
C LEU A 570 -11.77 -16.96 -17.81
N PHE A 571 -10.77 -16.08 -17.74
CA PHE A 571 -10.84 -14.84 -16.96
C PHE A 571 -11.36 -13.66 -17.78
N ASP A 572 -11.61 -13.82 -19.08
CA ASP A 572 -12.07 -12.74 -19.95
C ASP A 572 -13.61 -12.76 -20.06
N SER A 573 -14.28 -11.69 -19.64
CA SER A 573 -15.74 -11.59 -19.71
C SER A 573 -16.24 -10.96 -21.02
N GLY A 574 -15.34 -10.56 -21.93
CA GLY A 574 -15.64 -9.76 -23.12
C GLY A 574 -15.85 -8.26 -22.84
N SER A 575 -15.80 -7.83 -21.59
CA SER A 575 -15.98 -6.41 -21.18
C SER A 575 -15.28 -6.06 -19.87
N GLY A 576 -14.39 -6.94 -19.39
CA GLY A 576 -13.69 -6.86 -18.12
C GLY A 576 -12.92 -8.15 -17.90
N SER A 577 -12.37 -8.35 -16.69
CA SER A 577 -11.84 -9.65 -16.29
C SER A 577 -12.48 -10.15 -15.00
N PHE A 578 -12.50 -11.46 -14.82
CA PHE A 578 -12.88 -12.10 -13.57
C PHE A 578 -11.69 -12.10 -12.60
N TYR A 579 -11.98 -12.05 -11.30
CA TYR A 579 -10.98 -12.10 -10.25
C TYR A 579 -10.49 -13.53 -10.00
N ASP A 580 -11.40 -14.49 -10.09
CA ASP A 580 -11.17 -15.91 -9.86
C ASP A 580 -12.08 -16.78 -10.74
N LEU A 581 -11.83 -18.09 -10.74
CA LEU A 581 -12.57 -19.05 -11.57
C LEU A 581 -13.76 -19.70 -10.86
N ARG A 582 -14.28 -19.14 -9.76
CA ARG A 582 -15.38 -19.79 -9.00
C ARG A 582 -16.62 -20.13 -9.83
N HIS A 583 -16.83 -19.41 -10.94
CA HIS A 583 -17.99 -19.52 -11.81
C HIS A 583 -17.95 -20.69 -12.80
N VAL A 584 -16.77 -21.29 -13.02
CA VAL A 584 -16.59 -22.48 -13.86
C VAL A 584 -16.26 -23.73 -13.04
N LEU A 585 -16.27 -23.62 -11.72
CA LEU A 585 -16.01 -24.73 -10.81
C LEU A 585 -17.32 -25.37 -10.38
N PRO A 586 -17.32 -26.68 -10.07
CA PRO A 586 -18.51 -27.37 -9.62
C PRO A 586 -19.11 -26.68 -8.37
N PRO A 587 -20.45 -26.65 -8.25
CA PRO A 587 -21.11 -26.20 -7.03
C PRO A 587 -20.60 -27.01 -5.84
N LEU A 588 -20.38 -26.34 -4.71
CA LEU A 588 -20.10 -27.02 -3.46
C LEU A 588 -21.43 -27.52 -2.91
N ASP A 589 -21.52 -28.80 -2.57
CA ASP A 589 -22.70 -29.41 -1.97
C ASP A 589 -23.12 -28.61 -0.72
N ARG A 590 -24.09 -27.70 -0.88
CA ARG A 590 -24.92 -27.24 0.22
C ARG A 590 -26.14 -28.15 0.26
N PRO A 591 -26.59 -28.60 1.44
CA PRO A 591 -27.92 -29.18 1.55
C PRO A 591 -28.91 -28.08 1.14
N VAL A 592 -29.48 -28.25 -0.05
CA VAL A 592 -30.59 -27.46 -0.54
C VAL A 592 -31.76 -27.80 0.37
N LEU A 593 -32.05 -26.93 1.35
CA LEU A 593 -33.43 -26.84 1.83
C LEU A 593 -34.24 -26.44 0.61
N ALA A 594 -35.01 -27.40 0.11
CA ALA A 594 -35.88 -27.26 -1.03
C ALA A 594 -36.94 -26.19 -0.75
N SER A 595 -36.60 -24.93 -1.03
CA SER A 595 -37.60 -23.94 -1.40
C SER A 595 -37.64 -23.89 -2.93
N GLN A 596 -38.84 -24.09 -3.45
CA GLN A 596 -39.21 -24.24 -4.86
C GLN A 596 -39.02 -22.96 -5.70
N ASP A 597 -37.93 -22.22 -5.49
CA ASP A 597 -37.56 -21.04 -6.28
C ASP A 597 -36.20 -21.31 -6.94
N TRP A 598 -36.21 -21.61 -8.23
CA TRP A 598 -35.03 -21.90 -9.04
C TRP A 598 -34.18 -20.64 -9.35
N ILE A 599 -34.25 -19.63 -8.47
CA ILE A 599 -33.59 -18.33 -8.60
C ILE A 599 -33.09 -17.93 -7.21
N SER A 600 -31.94 -18.46 -6.73
CA SER A 600 -31.08 -17.73 -5.75
C SER A 600 -29.78 -18.44 -5.27
N THR A 601 -29.21 -19.46 -5.93
CA THR A 601 -27.93 -20.03 -5.43
C THR A 601 -26.91 -20.40 -6.51
N HIS A 602 -26.65 -19.48 -7.44
CA HIS A 602 -25.34 -19.37 -8.09
C HIS A 602 -24.96 -17.90 -8.04
N ASP A 603 -24.13 -17.50 -7.06
CA ASP A 603 -23.49 -16.20 -7.13
C ASP A 603 -22.75 -16.13 -8.47
N GLY A 604 -23.13 -15.19 -9.34
CA GLY A 604 -22.54 -15.06 -10.67
C GLY A 604 -21.02 -14.87 -10.64
N PRO A 605 -20.37 -14.75 -11.80
CA PRO A 605 -18.92 -14.58 -11.86
C PRO A 605 -18.39 -13.47 -10.96
N ASN A 606 -17.33 -13.77 -10.21
CA ASN A 606 -16.67 -12.78 -9.37
C ASN A 606 -15.86 -11.82 -10.26
N ARG A 607 -16.51 -10.73 -10.70
CA ARG A 607 -15.91 -9.71 -11.56
C ARG A 607 -14.81 -8.96 -10.81
N ALA A 608 -13.65 -8.81 -11.44
CA ALA A 608 -12.60 -7.98 -10.91
C ALA A 608 -13.03 -6.51 -11.01
N ARG A 609 -13.12 -5.80 -9.89
CA ARG A 609 -13.25 -4.33 -9.90
C ARG A 609 -12.11 -3.70 -10.73
N TRP A 610 -12.32 -2.50 -11.27
CA TRP A 610 -11.40 -1.89 -12.24
C TRP A 610 -9.94 -1.77 -11.76
N SER A 611 -9.70 -1.59 -10.47
CA SER A 611 -8.33 -1.61 -9.92
C SER A 611 -7.63 -2.97 -10.06
N TYR A 612 -8.35 -4.09 -9.85
CA TYR A 612 -7.81 -5.43 -10.10
C TYR A 612 -7.71 -5.72 -11.60
N HIS A 613 -8.67 -5.28 -12.41
CA HIS A 613 -8.59 -5.39 -13.87
C HIS A 613 -7.33 -4.68 -14.41
N ALA A 614 -7.08 -3.45 -13.97
CA ALA A 614 -5.87 -2.70 -14.30
C ALA A 614 -4.59 -3.40 -13.82
N LEU A 615 -4.62 -4.02 -12.64
CA LEU A 615 -3.51 -4.83 -12.15
C LEU A 615 -3.26 -6.05 -13.04
N HIS A 616 -4.31 -6.78 -13.44
CA HIS A 616 -4.15 -7.94 -14.31
C HIS A 616 -3.52 -7.53 -15.65
N ILE A 617 -3.92 -6.40 -16.23
CA ILE A 617 -3.30 -5.83 -17.44
C ILE A 617 -1.81 -5.57 -17.21
N GLN A 618 -1.44 -4.98 -16.08
CA GLN A 618 -0.03 -4.71 -15.74
C GLN A 618 0.78 -5.99 -15.58
N GLN A 619 0.21 -6.99 -14.91
CA GLN A 619 0.82 -8.29 -14.70
C GLN A 619 1.06 -9.03 -16.02
N LEU A 620 0.08 -9.05 -16.93
CA LEU A 620 0.24 -9.65 -18.26
C LEU A 620 1.30 -8.94 -19.10
N ARG A 621 1.33 -7.59 -19.06
CA ARG A 621 2.38 -6.81 -19.73
C ARG A 621 3.77 -7.09 -19.19
N LEU A 622 3.89 -7.34 -17.89
CA LEU A 622 5.15 -7.76 -17.29
C LEU A 622 5.53 -9.16 -17.77
N LEU A 623 4.63 -10.13 -17.66
CA LEU A 623 4.91 -11.51 -18.06
C LEU A 623 5.36 -11.58 -19.52
N ALA A 624 4.76 -10.80 -20.42
CA ALA A 624 5.16 -10.73 -21.83
C ALA A 624 6.61 -10.27 -22.06
N LYS A 625 7.21 -9.58 -21.08
CA LYS A 625 8.63 -9.23 -21.11
C LYS A 625 9.52 -10.31 -20.52
N LEU A 626 8.99 -11.08 -19.56
CA LEU A 626 9.72 -12.14 -18.86
C LEU A 626 9.78 -13.45 -19.67
N ASP A 627 8.73 -13.76 -20.43
CA ASP A 627 8.65 -14.95 -21.26
C ASP A 627 8.24 -14.59 -22.70
N PRO A 628 9.20 -14.63 -23.65
CA PRO A 628 8.92 -14.39 -25.05
C PRO A 628 7.99 -15.42 -25.70
N PHE A 629 7.86 -16.62 -25.13
CA PHE A 629 7.11 -17.72 -25.73
C PHE A 629 5.60 -17.45 -25.78
N TYR A 630 5.01 -16.96 -24.70
CA TYR A 630 3.59 -16.58 -24.63
C TYR A 630 3.34 -15.07 -24.74
N ALA A 631 4.37 -14.27 -25.01
CA ALA A 631 4.30 -12.80 -25.01
C ALA A 631 3.19 -12.24 -25.91
N SER A 632 3.01 -12.80 -27.11
CA SER A 632 1.99 -12.33 -28.06
C SER A 632 0.57 -12.48 -27.51
N GLU A 633 0.26 -13.62 -26.89
CA GLU A 633 -1.04 -13.91 -26.28
C GLU A 633 -1.34 -12.93 -25.15
N TRP A 634 -0.37 -12.72 -24.25
CA TRP A 634 -0.55 -11.83 -23.11
C TRP A 634 -0.63 -10.36 -23.50
N VAL A 635 0.16 -9.92 -24.49
CA VAL A 635 0.07 -8.55 -25.05
C VAL A 635 -1.29 -8.32 -25.72
N ASN A 636 -1.77 -9.30 -26.49
CA ASN A 636 -3.09 -9.21 -27.14
C ASN A 636 -4.22 -9.14 -26.11
N THR A 637 -4.17 -9.97 -25.07
CA THR A 637 -5.15 -9.94 -23.98
C THR A 637 -5.07 -8.65 -23.18
N ALA A 638 -3.88 -8.19 -22.80
CA ALA A 638 -3.69 -6.93 -22.09
C ALA A 638 -4.16 -5.71 -22.90
N THR A 639 -3.98 -5.74 -24.23
CA THR A 639 -4.46 -4.70 -25.15
C THR A 639 -5.98 -4.69 -25.23
N ARG A 640 -6.59 -5.87 -25.40
CA ARG A 640 -8.04 -6.02 -25.40
C ARG A 640 -8.67 -5.56 -24.08
N TRP A 641 -8.10 -5.98 -22.94
CA TRP A 641 -8.53 -5.57 -21.60
C TRP A 641 -8.36 -4.06 -21.36
N SER A 642 -7.29 -3.46 -21.87
CA SER A 642 -7.14 -1.99 -21.85
C SER A 642 -8.27 -1.28 -22.63
N GLY A 643 -8.79 -1.92 -23.68
CA GLY A 643 -9.96 -1.45 -24.42
C GLY A 643 -11.24 -1.47 -23.58
N TYR A 644 -11.43 -2.47 -22.72
CA TYR A 644 -12.61 -2.59 -21.85
C TYR A 644 -12.74 -1.42 -20.88
N MET A 645 -11.61 -0.93 -20.35
CA MET A 645 -11.57 0.30 -19.54
C MET A 645 -11.99 1.57 -20.29
N LYS A 646 -12.11 1.49 -21.63
CA LYS A 646 -12.58 2.58 -22.51
C LYS A 646 -13.98 2.30 -23.09
N GLY A 647 -14.71 1.30 -22.58
CA GLY A 647 -16.05 0.93 -23.06
C GLY A 647 -16.06 0.06 -24.32
N LEU A 648 -14.89 -0.39 -24.81
CA LEU A 648 -14.86 -1.39 -25.87
C LEU A 648 -15.34 -2.74 -25.32
N ARG A 649 -15.91 -3.57 -26.19
CA ARG A 649 -16.34 -4.93 -25.86
C ARG A 649 -15.85 -5.87 -26.94
N SER A 650 -15.67 -7.14 -26.58
CA SER A 650 -15.45 -8.18 -27.60
C SER A 650 -16.65 -8.21 -28.56
N PRO A 651 -16.42 -8.43 -29.87
CA PRO A 651 -17.51 -8.59 -30.83
C PRO A 651 -18.47 -9.69 -30.39
N HIS A 652 -19.77 -9.45 -30.55
CA HIS A 652 -20.77 -10.51 -30.52
C HIS A 652 -20.98 -11.07 -31.94
N ASN A 653 -21.58 -12.26 -32.03
CA ASN A 653 -21.92 -12.92 -33.30
C ASN A 653 -23.06 -12.22 -34.04
#